data_AF-A0A6N7AZJ0-F1
#
_entry.id   AF-A0A6N7AZJ0-F1
#
_cell.length_a   1.000
_cell.length_b   1.000
_cell.length_c   1.000
_cell.angle_alpha   90.00
_cell.angle_beta   90.00
_cell.angle_gamma   90.00
#
_symmetry.space_group_name_H-M   'P 1'
#
loop_
_entity.id
_entity.type
_entity.pdbx_description
1 polymer ?
#
loop_
_entity_poly.entity_id
_entity_poly.type
_entity_poly.pdbx_seq_one_letter_code
_entity_poly.pdbx_strand_id
1 'polypeptide(L)'
;MASFRMSTYLSQRALPLSNVNPLSLLASHNDIKTFGQITDAMLDEVYCSFDKTINRQLFWRLIRQLAFYGVVFEGKLQRHNVIHDFEGQMYIWISHKYRDEHILNTTRESQQARFELGVMTYGDIVGIPYASLRAMGQSELVFHFLSFEGFSNVSLAQFSEGEAEEPVSRIIRVADTQLTISPETMHAPIKLEDLPGCQNVIRHLHKRGYQNWGQLPADLDSLLYSFGGVGPKVVAKFAKNLDTYMNQNKTAIMRGGAYEGMAIPEALMRLPLHADLFPDTNIVLVRLHSEGKYTWADLPLQDLTSYLHAIKGVGVRHVSKFVSRLKEWTNLFAGVESLSGLLFLEGSFARVSTQYLSIPLRYFFPESLCGDGLDSVLIASPDTSADQLPVTLSDLRIQNVSQRTIRSLFDFLSKLSKHQEITENFASLVAECESLVNTPVDYNEDSYAYILKLRAGLSSQGQKSTFQNMAEHLGVTRAWACQLYNKALAELACRHALVCGLLAYDLHKTRFELLSYLNLVDIQLGGCVLLVSEILELYGVYVDPDTGIATSLTQHGTDQLLSDFRDYLEEHCQDCILTVQGLQAEASAFVDLRRLGSAAIPVLIGLAEKHVLFRLTNGEMVIAGSKTKLALKVFRETIADANGVALYKNFQAIKHRLDVVAPDAFPNEHAYVSALLRNPDILLWGWGVYTTRDRITASPDDIAPIAEWIITQFRKGVPQLSSRAAYLEFRESLYSAGVTNEHALYSCLRLFYSDRFFLPKCPRVYPITQSSIQSYGEILSAHLDRHGPLPLVTLQEEFLHVRGWKDSQLTQTLSRTPRIIRVDKGVYGLIDEYQHLEPKVLDLSVALMSKLKATGDDISIRALFSEKKATCLRLGIHNEYLLYGLMSDFCNDRFTFRRFPHVGLVGGEADAGQSHRGILNRYLASLGTSVFKEQLTREFVQKRGWTAVALDNALAQNDVLLLERGATPEYVHRAVVDWTDEKEVALEDWVVDVLGELRSRETPLGLVRRDILTTEKLPPLSGGIPWTEDILKCFLSDLDFILLLGVRQSVIIDYPNILGIEDDEGVIAYILNKYFGGAAKKTLLDKKLDELDFRPRRSHLGQGLVYEQGDEILVTTLRGE
;
A
#
# COMPACT_ATOMS: atom_id res chain seq x y z
N MET A 1 -4.89 34.00 0.64
CA MET A 1 -4.65 32.81 -0.21
C MET A 1 -4.84 31.53 0.60
N ALA A 2 -4.57 31.58 1.91
CA ALA A 2 -5.28 30.77 2.92
C ALA A 2 -6.61 31.46 3.30
N SER A 3 -7.67 30.67 3.52
CA SER A 3 -8.86 31.09 4.26
C SER A 3 -9.18 29.95 5.23
N PHE A 4 -9.50 30.26 6.48
CA PHE A 4 -9.75 29.24 7.49
C PHE A 4 -10.83 29.65 8.50
N ARG A 5 -11.38 28.64 9.18
CA ARG A 5 -12.32 28.75 10.28
C ARG A 5 -11.80 27.98 11.49
N MET A 6 -12.16 28.43 12.68
CA MET A 6 -11.87 27.75 13.94
C MET A 6 -13.08 27.80 14.86
N SER A 7 -13.15 26.89 15.83
CA SER A 7 -14.20 26.91 16.84
C SER A 7 -14.06 28.12 17.78
N THR A 8 -15.17 28.54 18.38
CA THR A 8 -15.18 29.64 19.36
C THR A 8 -14.23 29.38 20.53
N TYR A 9 -14.17 28.13 21.00
CA TYR A 9 -13.22 27.73 22.04
C TYR A 9 -11.77 27.91 21.58
N LEU A 10 -11.39 27.35 20.43
CA LEU A 10 -10.01 27.41 19.96
C LEU A 10 -9.57 28.87 19.77
N SER A 11 -10.46 29.74 19.29
CA SER A 11 -10.16 31.17 19.12
C SER A 11 -9.73 31.89 20.40
N GLN A 12 -10.22 31.45 21.56
CA GLN A 12 -9.91 32.03 22.88
C GLN A 12 -8.69 31.39 23.55
N ARG A 13 -8.22 30.26 23.01
CA ARG A 13 -7.12 29.49 23.57
C ARG A 13 -5.77 30.21 23.36
N ALA A 14 -4.92 30.16 24.38
CA ALA A 14 -3.54 30.64 24.28
C ALA A 14 -2.72 29.79 23.30
N LEU A 15 -1.77 30.42 22.60
CA LEU A 15 -0.83 29.70 21.74
C LEU A 15 0.16 28.87 22.57
N PRO A 16 0.61 27.72 22.06
CA PRO A 16 1.63 26.91 22.73
C PRO A 16 2.99 27.60 22.60
N LEU A 17 3.37 28.41 23.59
CA LEU A 17 4.61 29.20 23.58
C LEU A 17 5.71 28.62 24.49
N SER A 18 5.45 27.48 25.14
CA SER A 18 6.33 26.85 26.13
C SER A 18 7.62 26.28 25.53
N ASN A 19 7.67 26.05 24.22
CA ASN A 19 8.85 25.60 23.49
C ASN A 19 8.93 26.24 22.10
N VAL A 20 10.08 26.07 21.41
CA VAL A 20 10.25 26.60 20.05
C VAL A 20 9.51 25.71 19.05
N ASN A 21 8.40 26.21 18.52
CA ASN A 21 7.56 25.53 17.53
C ASN A 21 7.06 26.52 16.46
N PRO A 22 6.47 26.07 15.34
CA PRO A 22 6.02 26.96 14.27
C PRO A 22 5.08 28.09 14.72
N LEU A 23 4.12 27.82 15.62
CA LEU A 23 3.24 28.84 16.20
C LEU A 23 3.97 29.81 17.12
N SER A 24 4.96 29.35 17.88
CA SER A 24 5.79 30.23 18.71
C SER A 24 6.63 31.19 17.86
N LEU A 25 7.10 30.73 16.68
CA LEU A 25 7.80 31.55 15.70
C LEU A 25 6.86 32.56 15.05
N LEU A 26 5.63 32.19 14.71
CA LEU A 26 4.63 33.14 14.21
C LEU A 26 4.30 34.20 15.26
N ALA A 27 4.13 33.78 16.51
CA ALA A 27 3.82 34.65 17.64
C ALA A 27 4.91 35.68 17.92
N SER A 28 6.19 35.27 17.86
CA SER A 28 7.31 36.19 18.10
C SER A 28 7.44 37.27 17.03
N HIS A 29 6.99 37.01 15.79
CA HIS A 29 7.02 37.98 14.69
C HIS A 29 5.82 38.93 14.67
N ASN A 30 4.68 38.53 15.25
CA ASN A 30 3.40 39.24 15.12
C ASN A 30 2.78 39.70 16.46
N ASP A 31 3.44 39.47 17.60
CA ASP A 31 2.97 39.77 18.97
C ASP A 31 1.55 39.25 19.25
N ILE A 32 1.28 38.01 18.83
CA ILE A 32 -0.01 37.33 19.06
C ILE A 32 0.10 36.33 20.22
N LYS A 33 -0.97 36.22 21.01
CA LYS A 33 -1.02 35.39 22.22
C LYS A 33 -2.06 34.28 22.17
N THR A 34 -3.05 34.39 21.27
CA THR A 34 -4.18 33.46 21.14
C THR A 34 -4.38 33.05 19.69
N PHE A 35 -5.03 31.90 19.45
CA PHE A 35 -5.32 31.44 18.09
C PHE A 35 -6.24 32.39 17.32
N GLY A 36 -7.20 33.04 18.00
CA GLY A 36 -8.15 33.97 17.35
C GLY A 36 -7.50 35.25 16.81
N GLN A 37 -6.25 35.54 17.18
CA GLN A 37 -5.48 36.67 16.64
C GLN A 37 -4.74 36.33 15.34
N ILE A 38 -4.71 35.05 14.94
CA ILE A 38 -4.14 34.63 13.66
C ILE A 38 -5.08 35.07 12.54
N THR A 39 -4.53 35.73 11.52
CA THR A 39 -5.29 36.21 10.36
C THR A 39 -4.77 35.61 9.06
N ASP A 40 -5.62 35.56 8.03
CA ASP A 40 -5.24 35.13 6.68
C ASP A 40 -4.03 35.93 6.14
N ALA A 41 -3.96 37.23 6.46
CA ALA A 41 -2.87 38.12 6.05
C ALA A 41 -1.51 37.70 6.64
N MET A 42 -1.48 37.27 7.91
CA MET A 42 -0.26 36.77 8.55
C MET A 42 0.23 35.47 7.90
N LEU A 43 -0.67 34.57 7.52
CA LEU A 43 -0.32 33.33 6.82
C LEU A 43 0.20 33.59 5.41
N ASP A 44 -0.43 34.53 4.70
CA ASP A 44 -0.01 34.97 3.37
C ASP A 44 1.37 35.66 3.44
N GLU A 45 1.65 36.44 4.48
CA GLU A 45 2.96 37.08 4.71
C GLU A 45 4.08 36.04 4.92
N VAL A 46 3.84 35.02 5.75
CA VAL A 46 4.79 33.91 5.95
C VAL A 46 5.05 33.18 4.62
N TYR A 47 4.03 33.05 3.77
CA TYR A 47 4.17 32.43 2.44
C TYR A 47 4.92 33.32 1.42
N CYS A 48 4.77 34.65 1.49
CA CYS A 48 5.24 35.61 0.48
C CYS A 48 6.60 36.28 0.78
N SER A 49 7.21 36.06 1.94
CA SER A 49 8.48 36.70 2.34
C SER A 49 9.71 36.33 1.46
N PHE A 50 10.71 37.23 1.43
CA PHE A 50 11.83 37.23 0.46
C PHE A 50 12.78 36.01 0.51
N ASP A 51 12.88 35.30 1.64
CA ASP A 51 13.69 34.08 1.76
C ASP A 51 12.83 32.82 1.48
N LYS A 52 12.73 32.49 0.18
CA LYS A 52 11.76 31.53 -0.38
C LYS A 52 11.87 30.09 0.14
N THR A 53 13.00 29.68 0.71
CA THR A 53 13.24 28.27 1.05
C THR A 53 12.91 27.98 2.52
N ILE A 54 13.33 28.85 3.44
CA ILE A 54 13.12 28.70 4.88
C ILE A 54 11.66 28.99 5.26
N ASN A 55 11.07 30.05 4.70
CA ASN A 55 9.72 30.48 5.06
C ASN A 55 8.62 29.59 4.45
N ARG A 56 8.90 28.93 3.32
CA ARG A 56 7.98 27.94 2.75
C ARG A 56 7.91 26.66 3.58
N GLN A 57 9.03 26.23 4.18
CA GLN A 57 9.03 25.12 5.13
C GLN A 57 8.28 25.48 6.41
N LEU A 58 8.52 26.68 6.95
CA LEU A 58 7.80 27.20 8.11
C LEU A 58 6.29 27.27 7.85
N PHE A 59 5.88 27.80 6.69
CA PHE A 59 4.48 27.86 6.28
C PHE A 59 3.81 26.48 6.33
N TRP A 60 4.39 25.47 5.70
CA TRP A 60 3.77 24.12 5.69
C TRP A 60 3.75 23.46 7.06
N ARG A 61 4.77 23.69 7.90
CA ARG A 61 4.77 23.23 9.30
C ARG A 61 3.69 23.92 10.11
N LEU A 62 3.46 25.21 9.87
CA LEU A 62 2.43 26.00 10.52
C LEU A 62 1.02 25.54 10.11
N ILE A 63 0.77 25.28 8.82
CA ILE A 63 -0.51 24.71 8.35
C ILE A 63 -0.79 23.35 9.01
N ARG A 64 0.21 22.48 9.12
CA ARG A 64 0.06 21.19 9.82
C ARG A 64 -0.27 21.35 11.31
N GLN A 65 0.44 22.24 12.00
CA GLN A 65 0.21 22.51 13.42
C GLN A 65 -1.18 23.11 13.66
N LEU A 66 -1.63 24.04 12.83
CA LEU A 66 -2.98 24.61 12.91
C LEU A 66 -4.07 23.57 12.65
N ALA A 67 -3.89 22.71 11.63
CA ALA A 67 -4.81 21.61 11.35
C ALA A 67 -4.91 20.64 12.54
N PHE A 68 -3.78 20.35 13.18
CA PHE A 68 -3.70 19.51 14.39
C PHE A 68 -4.53 20.07 15.54
N TYR A 69 -4.49 21.38 15.82
CA TYR A 69 -5.34 21.99 16.86
C TYR A 69 -6.82 22.10 16.48
N GLY A 70 -7.21 21.75 15.25
CA GLY A 70 -8.60 21.77 14.80
C GLY A 70 -9.00 23.01 13.99
N VAL A 71 -8.04 23.70 13.36
CA VAL A 71 -8.34 24.73 12.35
C VAL A 71 -8.76 24.08 11.03
N VAL A 72 -9.86 24.58 10.45
CA VAL A 72 -10.44 24.08 9.19
C VAL A 72 -10.14 25.07 8.08
N PHE A 73 -9.32 24.66 7.11
CA PHE A 73 -8.98 25.45 5.94
C PHE A 73 -9.98 25.29 4.80
N GLU A 74 -10.11 26.31 3.98
CA GLU A 74 -10.97 26.34 2.79
C GLU A 74 -10.16 26.46 1.49
N GLY A 75 -10.79 26.12 0.36
CA GLY A 75 -10.17 26.18 -0.95
C GLY A 75 -8.97 25.22 -1.11
N LYS A 76 -7.83 25.72 -1.60
CA LYS A 76 -6.67 24.89 -1.95
C LYS A 76 -5.98 24.22 -0.75
N LEU A 77 -6.22 24.72 0.47
CA LEU A 77 -5.63 24.18 1.70
C LEU A 77 -6.52 23.13 2.38
N GLN A 78 -7.76 22.92 1.91
CA GLN A 78 -8.71 21.97 2.50
C GLN A 78 -8.17 20.54 2.60
N ARG A 79 -7.26 20.14 1.70
CA ARG A 79 -6.57 18.83 1.73
C ARG A 79 -5.71 18.59 2.98
N HIS A 80 -5.42 19.64 3.76
CA HIS A 80 -4.63 19.56 4.98
C HIS A 80 -5.51 19.50 6.25
N ASN A 81 -6.84 19.58 6.11
CA ASN A 81 -7.75 19.53 7.23
C ASN A 81 -7.75 18.14 7.86
N VAL A 82 -7.68 18.11 9.19
CA VAL A 82 -7.91 16.89 9.98
C VAL A 82 -9.41 16.71 10.24
N ILE A 83 -10.12 17.80 10.50
CA ILE A 83 -11.57 17.82 10.72
C ILE A 83 -12.27 18.66 9.65
N HIS A 84 -13.50 18.29 9.29
CA HIS A 84 -14.29 18.99 8.28
C HIS A 84 -15.49 19.76 8.87
N ASP A 85 -15.91 19.40 10.08
CA ASP A 85 -16.93 20.07 10.88
C ASP A 85 -16.48 20.16 12.35
N PHE A 86 -17.17 21.00 13.15
CA PHE A 86 -16.91 21.12 14.60
C PHE A 86 -17.93 20.33 15.44
N GLU A 87 -19.21 20.29 15.01
CA GLU A 87 -20.32 19.73 15.80
C GLU A 87 -20.43 18.20 15.75
N GLY A 88 -19.63 17.50 14.93
CA GLY A 88 -19.57 16.04 14.87
C GLY A 88 -18.32 15.43 15.50
N GLN A 89 -17.44 16.24 16.08
CA GLN A 89 -16.14 15.80 16.58
C GLN A 89 -16.13 15.61 18.10
N MET A 90 -15.32 14.65 18.56
CA MET A 90 -14.99 14.50 19.96
C MET A 90 -13.67 15.22 20.26
N TYR A 91 -13.64 15.92 21.39
CA TYR A 91 -12.51 16.69 21.87
C TYR A 91 -11.97 16.08 23.16
N ILE A 92 -10.66 16.18 23.34
CA ILE A 92 -9.97 15.61 24.50
C ILE A 92 -10.12 16.56 25.69
N TRP A 93 -10.45 16.02 26.85
CA TRP A 93 -10.66 16.81 28.06
C TRP A 93 -10.12 16.10 29.30
N ILE A 94 -9.49 16.85 30.20
CA ILE A 94 -9.11 16.41 31.54
C ILE A 94 -9.41 17.51 32.55
N SER A 95 -9.70 17.08 33.78
CA SER A 95 -9.93 17.98 34.92
C SER A 95 -8.75 18.95 35.10
N HIS A 96 -9.08 20.19 35.48
CA HIS A 96 -8.12 21.29 35.56
C HIS A 96 -6.94 21.01 36.52
N LYS A 97 -7.15 20.13 37.52
CA LYS A 97 -6.13 19.76 38.52
C LYS A 97 -4.92 18.99 37.96
N TYR A 98 -5.07 18.37 36.78
CA TYR A 98 -4.01 17.58 36.14
C TYR A 98 -3.34 18.30 34.97
N ARG A 99 -3.82 19.49 34.58
CA ARG A 99 -3.39 20.16 33.34
C ARG A 99 -1.94 20.64 33.35
N ASP A 100 -1.38 20.92 34.53
CA ASP A 100 0.00 21.37 34.68
C ASP A 100 1.02 20.21 34.70
N GLU A 101 0.55 18.96 34.65
CA GLU A 101 1.43 17.78 34.65
C GLU A 101 2.16 17.65 33.30
N HIS A 102 3.45 17.33 33.37
CA HIS A 102 4.27 17.04 32.21
C HIS A 102 3.95 15.64 31.68
N ILE A 103 3.90 15.51 30.36
CA ILE A 103 3.67 14.20 29.74
C ILE A 103 5.00 13.41 29.74
N LEU A 104 5.19 12.55 30.74
CA LEU A 104 6.49 11.95 31.09
C LEU A 104 6.88 10.69 30.29
N ASN A 105 5.96 10.00 29.61
CA ASN A 105 6.23 8.69 28.99
C ASN A 105 5.83 8.63 27.51
N THR A 106 6.75 8.96 26.59
CA THR A 106 6.53 8.73 25.14
C THR A 106 7.79 8.28 24.44
N THR A 107 7.66 7.52 23.35
CA THR A 107 8.78 7.10 22.46
C THR A 107 9.54 8.29 21.87
N ARG A 108 10.76 8.08 21.39
CA ARG A 108 11.61 9.14 20.83
C ARG A 108 10.98 9.84 19.62
N GLU A 109 10.29 9.11 18.72
CA GLU A 109 9.55 9.74 17.61
C GLU A 109 8.37 10.59 18.12
N SER A 110 7.67 10.10 19.15
CA SER A 110 6.54 10.82 19.77
C SER A 110 7.00 12.06 20.54
N GLN A 111 8.18 12.03 21.16
CA GLN A 111 8.80 13.21 21.78
C GLN A 111 9.07 14.30 20.73
N GLN A 112 9.63 13.92 19.58
CA GLN A 112 9.93 14.88 18.51
C GLN A 112 8.65 15.49 17.91
N ALA A 113 7.63 14.66 17.64
CA ALA A 113 6.35 15.14 17.11
C ALA A 113 5.63 16.10 18.09
N ARG A 114 5.60 15.76 19.39
CA ARG A 114 5.04 16.65 20.43
C ARG A 114 5.77 17.98 20.52
N PHE A 115 7.10 17.94 20.45
CA PHE A 115 7.92 19.15 20.49
C PHE A 115 7.64 20.05 19.28
N GLU A 116 7.51 19.46 18.08
CA GLU A 116 7.16 20.20 16.87
C GLU A 116 5.74 20.80 16.90
N LEU A 117 4.82 20.21 17.66
CA LEU A 117 3.42 20.67 17.78
C LEU A 117 3.17 21.56 19.00
N GLY A 118 4.16 21.71 19.88
CA GLY A 118 4.08 22.54 21.09
C GLY A 118 3.26 21.92 22.22
N VAL A 119 3.24 20.59 22.32
CA VAL A 119 2.48 19.84 23.34
C VAL A 119 3.44 19.36 24.44
N MET A 120 3.46 20.05 25.58
CA MET A 120 4.42 19.79 26.67
C MET A 120 3.77 19.34 27.97
N THR A 121 2.51 19.68 28.17
CA THR A 121 1.70 19.40 29.38
C THR A 121 0.37 18.75 29.01
N TYR A 122 -0.32 18.17 30.00
CA TYR A 122 -1.68 17.66 29.84
C TYR A 122 -2.67 18.75 29.39
N GLY A 123 -2.48 19.99 29.85
CA GLY A 123 -3.25 21.15 29.41
C GLY A 123 -3.09 21.47 27.92
N ASP A 124 -1.93 21.19 27.33
CA ASP A 124 -1.68 21.42 25.90
C ASP A 124 -2.47 20.45 25.00
N ILE A 125 -2.96 19.33 25.54
CA ILE A 125 -3.76 18.34 24.79
C ILE A 125 -5.26 18.68 24.86
N VAL A 126 -5.70 19.40 25.89
CA VAL A 126 -7.11 19.73 26.11
C VAL A 126 -7.68 20.50 24.92
N GLY A 127 -8.86 20.10 24.46
CA GLY A 127 -9.59 20.74 23.38
C GLY A 127 -9.02 20.49 21.97
N ILE A 128 -8.07 19.55 21.84
CA ILE A 128 -7.63 19.04 20.53
C ILE A 128 -8.68 18.03 20.03
N PRO A 129 -9.07 18.07 18.74
CA PRO A 129 -9.96 17.04 18.18
C PRO A 129 -9.32 15.66 18.22
N TYR A 130 -10.10 14.65 18.58
CA TYR A 130 -9.64 13.25 18.61
C TYR A 130 -9.08 12.79 17.24
N ALA A 131 -9.70 13.23 16.15
CA ALA A 131 -9.24 12.96 14.79
C ALA A 131 -7.78 13.42 14.55
N SER A 132 -7.32 14.46 15.24
CA SER A 132 -5.95 14.99 15.13
C SER A 132 -4.90 14.05 15.69
N LEU A 133 -5.22 13.32 16.77
CA LEU A 133 -4.33 12.28 17.29
C LEU A 133 -4.32 11.06 16.37
N ARG A 134 -5.49 10.68 15.85
CA ARG A 134 -5.61 9.57 14.88
C ARG A 134 -4.82 9.83 13.58
N ALA A 135 -4.84 11.06 13.07
CA ALA A 135 -4.13 11.46 11.86
C ALA A 135 -2.60 11.40 12.00
N MET A 136 -2.06 11.34 13.24
CA MET A 136 -0.63 11.16 13.51
C MET A 136 -0.19 9.68 13.56
N GLY A 137 -1.05 8.73 13.19
CA GLY A 137 -0.71 7.31 13.09
C GLY A 137 -0.73 6.56 14.42
N GLN A 138 -1.35 7.13 15.47
CA GLN A 138 -1.37 6.59 16.83
C GLN A 138 -2.83 6.37 17.28
N SER A 139 -3.47 5.26 16.92
CA SER A 139 -4.94 5.22 16.95
C SER A 139 -5.68 4.12 17.73
N GLU A 140 -5.09 3.49 18.74
CA GLU A 140 -5.89 2.86 19.83
C GLU A 140 -5.19 2.95 21.19
N LEU A 141 -3.87 2.92 21.21
CA LEU A 141 -3.06 2.93 22.44
C LEU A 141 -3.04 4.29 23.13
N VAL A 142 -3.12 5.37 22.35
CA VAL A 142 -3.29 6.73 22.90
C VAL A 142 -4.65 6.89 23.58
N PHE A 143 -5.69 6.16 23.15
CA PHE A 143 -7.00 6.19 23.83
C PHE A 143 -6.91 5.51 25.20
N HIS A 144 -6.27 4.34 25.28
CA HIS A 144 -6.06 3.65 26.55
C HIS A 144 -5.14 4.44 27.49
N PHE A 145 -4.02 4.97 26.97
CA PHE A 145 -3.12 5.85 27.72
C PHE A 145 -3.85 7.10 28.24
N LEU A 146 -4.53 7.85 27.38
CA LEU A 146 -5.26 9.06 27.79
C LEU A 146 -6.36 8.71 28.81
N SER A 147 -7.09 7.60 28.64
CA SER A 147 -8.10 7.18 29.62
C SER A 147 -7.50 6.74 30.96
N PHE A 148 -6.31 6.11 30.95
CA PHE A 148 -5.56 5.69 32.14
C PHE A 148 -5.01 6.91 32.91
N GLU A 149 -4.55 7.93 32.17
CA GLU A 149 -4.11 9.23 32.69
C GLU A 149 -5.30 10.16 33.07
N GLY A 150 -6.54 9.68 32.97
CA GLY A 150 -7.74 10.40 33.44
C GLY A 150 -8.36 11.39 32.44
N PHE A 151 -7.96 11.35 31.16
CA PHE A 151 -8.62 12.11 30.10
C PHE A 151 -9.91 11.42 29.61
N SER A 152 -10.83 12.23 29.12
CA SER A 152 -12.12 11.82 28.57
C SER A 152 -12.36 12.47 27.20
N ASN A 153 -13.22 11.84 26.40
CA ASN A 153 -13.66 12.38 25.12
C ASN A 153 -15.03 13.01 25.30
N VAL A 154 -15.14 14.30 24.98
CA VAL A 154 -16.36 15.07 25.15
C VAL A 154 -16.77 15.70 23.81
N SER A 155 -18.07 15.81 23.56
CA SER A 155 -18.58 16.61 22.45
C SER A 155 -18.29 18.10 22.68
N LEU A 156 -18.33 18.93 21.64
CA LEU A 156 -18.11 20.38 21.77
C LEU A 156 -19.12 21.04 22.76
N ALA A 157 -20.35 20.53 22.84
CA ALA A 157 -21.36 20.97 23.78
C ALA A 157 -20.98 20.63 25.24
N GLN A 158 -20.58 19.38 25.50
CA GLN A 158 -20.14 18.92 26.83
C GLN A 158 -18.82 19.55 27.26
N PHE A 159 -17.92 19.83 26.31
CA PHE A 159 -16.68 20.54 26.57
C PHE A 159 -16.95 21.95 27.10
N SER A 160 -17.94 22.63 26.52
CA SER A 160 -18.36 23.97 26.93
C SER A 160 -19.05 23.96 28.31
N GLU A 161 -19.67 22.85 28.70
CA GLU A 161 -20.27 22.64 30.03
C GLU A 161 -19.23 22.24 31.10
N GLY A 162 -18.21 21.47 30.73
CA GLY A 162 -17.13 20.98 31.62
C GLY A 162 -16.09 22.04 32.02
N GLU A 163 -16.17 23.26 31.51
CA GLU A 163 -15.42 24.42 32.02
C GLU A 163 -16.14 25.14 33.18
N ALA A 164 -17.30 24.66 33.63
CA ALA A 164 -17.89 25.11 34.89
C ALA A 164 -17.11 24.52 36.08
N GLU A 165 -16.45 25.39 36.86
CA GLU A 165 -15.47 25.07 37.91
C GLU A 165 -15.92 24.00 38.95
N GLU A 166 -15.10 22.96 39.18
CA GLU A 166 -15.14 22.09 40.38
C GLU A 166 -14.41 22.76 41.58
N PRO A 167 -14.83 22.50 42.85
CA PRO A 167 -14.36 23.26 44.01
C PRO A 167 -12.92 22.87 44.43
N VAL A 168 -11.97 23.75 44.12
CA VAL A 168 -10.52 23.58 44.37
C VAL A 168 -10.17 23.79 45.85
N SER A 169 -9.58 22.79 46.51
CA SER A 169 -8.93 22.93 47.83
C SER A 169 -7.97 24.12 47.85
N ARG A 170 -8.10 25.03 48.82
CA ARG A 170 -7.38 26.33 48.81
C ARG A 170 -6.23 26.29 49.81
N ILE A 171 -5.01 26.58 49.35
CA ILE A 171 -3.82 26.70 50.21
C ILE A 171 -3.70 28.16 50.66
N ILE A 172 -3.56 28.38 51.97
CA ILE A 172 -3.30 29.68 52.57
C ILE A 172 -1.96 29.67 53.33
N ARG A 173 -1.22 30.78 53.26
CA ARG A 173 0.04 31.00 53.97
C ARG A 173 -0.17 31.95 55.14
N VAL A 174 0.29 31.55 56.33
CA VAL A 174 0.26 32.38 57.54
C VAL A 174 1.42 32.02 58.47
N ALA A 175 2.16 33.01 58.96
CA ALA A 175 3.32 32.85 59.84
C ALA A 175 4.32 31.77 59.35
N ASP A 176 4.74 31.86 58.08
CA ASP A 176 5.62 30.89 57.40
C ASP A 176 5.07 29.45 57.30
N THR A 177 3.79 29.24 57.61
CA THR A 177 3.13 27.92 57.56
C THR A 177 2.14 27.85 56.39
N GLN A 178 2.15 26.74 55.64
CA GLN A 178 1.16 26.48 54.58
C GLN A 178 0.04 25.58 55.13
N LEU A 179 -1.20 26.05 55.07
CA LEU A 179 -2.38 25.31 55.53
C LEU A 179 -3.31 25.03 54.35
N THR A 180 -3.80 23.80 54.25
CA THR A 180 -4.74 23.38 53.19
C THR A 180 -6.17 23.41 53.73
N ILE A 181 -7.04 24.20 53.12
CA ILE A 181 -8.47 24.25 53.42
C ILE A 181 -9.19 23.24 52.53
N SER A 182 -9.84 22.26 53.14
CA SER A 182 -10.61 21.23 52.42
C SER A 182 -11.89 21.82 51.80
N PRO A 183 -12.45 21.20 50.74
CA PRO A 183 -13.72 21.63 50.12
C PRO A 183 -14.87 21.77 51.13
N GLU A 184 -14.93 20.87 52.11
CA GLU A 184 -15.95 20.85 53.17
C GLU A 184 -15.83 22.04 54.15
N THR A 185 -14.60 22.50 54.40
CA THR A 185 -14.33 23.61 55.34
C THR A 185 -14.40 24.98 54.67
N MET A 186 -14.29 25.07 53.34
CA MET A 186 -14.37 26.34 52.61
C MET A 186 -15.69 27.07 52.77
N HIS A 187 -16.79 26.32 52.75
CA HIS A 187 -18.13 26.88 52.88
C HIS A 187 -18.52 27.12 54.34
N ALA A 188 -17.78 26.54 55.30
CA ALA A 188 -18.05 26.72 56.72
C ALA A 188 -17.86 28.19 57.13
N PRO A 189 -18.83 28.78 57.85
CA PRO A 189 -18.73 30.17 58.30
C PRO A 189 -17.64 30.29 59.38
N ILE A 190 -16.89 31.39 59.35
CA ILE A 190 -15.93 31.73 60.38
C ILE A 190 -16.72 32.19 61.61
N LYS A 191 -16.64 31.46 62.72
CA LYS A 191 -17.28 31.83 63.99
C LYS A 191 -16.25 32.30 64.99
N LEU A 192 -16.67 33.18 65.91
CA LEU A 192 -15.81 33.70 66.99
C LEU A 192 -15.29 32.61 67.95
N GLU A 193 -15.98 31.48 67.99
CA GLU A 193 -15.64 30.32 68.83
C GLU A 193 -14.63 29.37 68.18
N ASP A 194 -14.44 29.44 66.85
CA ASP A 194 -13.58 28.50 66.10
C ASP A 194 -12.09 28.63 66.47
N LEU A 195 -11.63 29.85 66.81
CA LEU A 195 -10.23 30.11 67.20
C LEU A 195 -10.13 30.81 68.57
N PRO A 196 -10.08 30.04 69.68
CA PRO A 196 -10.02 30.58 71.03
C PRO A 196 -8.79 31.48 71.26
N GLY A 197 -9.02 32.72 71.68
CA GLY A 197 -7.95 33.69 71.97
C GLY A 197 -7.46 34.48 70.76
N CYS A 198 -8.16 34.38 69.62
CA CYS A 198 -7.94 35.14 68.39
C CYS A 198 -9.20 35.88 67.91
N GLN A 199 -10.19 36.11 68.79
CA GLN A 199 -11.49 36.70 68.43
C GLN A 199 -11.40 38.09 67.80
N ASN A 200 -10.44 38.92 68.22
CA ASN A 200 -10.24 40.24 67.60
C ASN A 200 -9.81 40.12 66.13
N VAL A 201 -9.03 39.10 65.76
CA VAL A 201 -8.63 38.83 64.37
C VAL A 201 -9.85 38.41 63.55
N ILE A 202 -10.68 37.51 64.09
CA ILE A 202 -11.94 37.08 63.43
C ILE A 202 -12.89 38.26 63.21
N ARG A 203 -13.04 39.17 64.19
CA ARG A 203 -13.86 40.39 64.02
C ARG A 203 -13.33 41.30 62.91
N HIS A 204 -12.02 41.41 62.77
CA HIS A 204 -11.40 42.20 61.69
C HIS A 204 -11.59 41.55 60.31
N LEU A 205 -11.53 40.21 60.23
CA LEU A 205 -11.85 39.46 59.02
C LEU A 205 -13.30 39.70 58.58
N HIS A 206 -14.26 39.60 59.51
CA HIS A 206 -15.67 39.86 59.21
C HIS A 206 -15.93 41.31 58.77
N LYS A 207 -15.29 42.29 59.42
CA LYS A 207 -15.39 43.71 59.05
C LYS A 207 -14.89 44.00 57.63
N ARG A 208 -14.00 43.16 57.09
CA ARG A 208 -13.49 43.27 55.71
C ARG A 208 -14.18 42.35 54.71
N GLY A 209 -15.30 41.71 55.11
CA GLY A 209 -16.15 40.93 54.22
C GLY A 209 -15.80 39.45 54.11
N TYR A 210 -14.85 38.93 54.90
CA TYR A 210 -14.52 37.51 54.93
C TYR A 210 -15.42 36.79 55.95
N GLN A 211 -16.41 36.03 55.47
CA GLN A 211 -17.39 35.30 56.28
C GLN A 211 -17.17 33.79 56.32
N ASN A 212 -16.43 33.23 55.36
CA ASN A 212 -16.18 31.79 55.24
C ASN A 212 -14.67 31.53 55.08
N TRP A 213 -14.19 30.36 55.49
CA TRP A 213 -12.76 30.02 55.40
C TRP A 213 -12.24 30.04 53.96
N GLY A 214 -13.08 29.70 52.98
CA GLY A 214 -12.73 29.71 51.57
C GLY A 214 -12.55 31.11 50.95
N GLN A 215 -12.93 32.18 51.64
CA GLN A 215 -12.81 33.55 51.13
C GLN A 215 -11.47 34.22 51.49
N LEU A 216 -10.66 33.61 52.35
CA LEU A 216 -9.40 34.17 52.80
C LEU A 216 -8.36 34.23 51.66
N PRO A 217 -7.54 35.30 51.55
CA PRO A 217 -6.50 35.40 50.54
C PRO A 217 -5.39 34.35 50.75
N ALA A 218 -4.68 34.01 49.67
CA ALA A 218 -3.61 33.00 49.69
C ALA A 218 -2.42 33.40 50.56
N ASP A 219 -2.13 34.70 50.69
CA ASP A 219 -1.21 35.25 51.68
C ASP A 219 -2.00 35.98 52.76
N LEU A 220 -2.05 35.37 53.94
CA LEU A 220 -2.79 35.90 55.08
C LEU A 220 -1.95 36.87 55.89
N ASP A 221 -0.62 36.80 55.83
CA ASP A 221 0.26 37.63 56.66
C ASP A 221 0.11 39.10 56.30
N SER A 222 0.13 39.42 55.00
CA SER A 222 -0.11 40.78 54.50
C SER A 222 -1.45 41.35 54.96
N LEU A 223 -2.50 40.51 55.04
CA LEU A 223 -3.82 40.90 55.53
C LEU A 223 -3.83 41.09 57.06
N LEU A 224 -3.27 40.14 57.81
CA LEU A 224 -3.30 40.13 59.26
C LEU A 224 -2.46 41.27 59.86
N TYR A 225 -1.30 41.59 59.27
CA TYR A 225 -0.46 42.71 59.70
C TYR A 225 -1.07 44.08 59.43
N SER A 226 -2.08 44.17 58.55
CA SER A 226 -2.82 45.41 58.31
C SER A 226 -3.93 45.67 59.33
N PHE A 227 -4.13 44.79 60.32
CA PHE A 227 -5.11 44.97 61.40
C PHE A 227 -4.48 45.71 62.59
N GLY A 228 -5.11 46.82 63.00
CA GLY A 228 -4.68 47.59 64.17
C GLY A 228 -4.68 46.73 65.44
N GLY A 229 -3.50 46.54 66.04
CA GLY A 229 -3.32 45.71 67.25
C GLY A 229 -2.92 44.25 67.00
N VAL A 230 -2.60 43.87 65.75
CA VAL A 230 -2.10 42.53 65.40
C VAL A 230 -0.60 42.60 65.13
N GLY A 231 0.20 42.01 66.03
CA GLY A 231 1.66 41.86 65.88
C GLY A 231 2.09 40.41 65.64
N PRO A 232 3.38 40.14 65.43
CA PRO A 232 3.89 38.81 65.04
C PRO A 232 3.46 37.68 66.00
N LYS A 233 3.39 37.97 67.29
CA LYS A 233 2.92 37.02 68.32
C LYS A 233 1.44 36.64 68.16
N VAL A 234 0.61 37.58 67.71
CA VAL A 234 -0.82 37.35 67.46
C VAL A 234 -1.03 36.56 66.17
N VAL A 235 -0.23 36.85 65.13
CA VAL A 235 -0.25 36.13 63.85
C VAL A 235 0.21 34.67 64.03
N ALA A 236 1.31 34.42 64.75
CA ALA A 236 1.76 33.06 65.05
C ALA A 236 0.74 32.26 65.90
N LYS A 237 0.08 32.93 66.87
CA LYS A 237 -0.98 32.31 67.67
C LYS A 237 -2.21 31.97 66.81
N PHE A 238 -2.57 32.86 65.89
CA PHE A 238 -3.65 32.62 64.92
C PHE A 238 -3.33 31.43 64.01
N ALA A 239 -2.12 31.38 63.44
CA ALA A 239 -1.66 30.26 62.59
C ALA A 239 -1.74 28.91 63.31
N LYS A 240 -1.21 28.84 64.55
CA LYS A 240 -1.22 27.62 65.36
C LYS A 240 -2.64 27.13 65.70
N ASN A 241 -3.51 28.05 66.08
CA ASN A 241 -4.90 27.71 66.39
C ASN A 241 -5.66 27.26 65.14
N LEU A 242 -5.38 27.87 63.99
CA LEU A 242 -5.99 27.52 62.71
C LEU A 242 -5.55 26.13 62.24
N ASP A 243 -4.26 25.80 62.33
CA ASP A 243 -3.75 24.46 62.03
C ASP A 243 -4.38 23.39 62.94
N THR A 244 -4.51 23.69 64.23
CA THR A 244 -5.16 22.80 65.20
C THR A 244 -6.64 22.56 64.83
N TYR A 245 -7.37 23.60 64.45
CA TYR A 245 -8.76 23.50 64.00
C TYR A 245 -8.91 22.67 62.72
N MET A 246 -7.98 22.83 61.76
CA MET A 246 -7.97 22.06 60.52
C MET A 246 -7.60 20.58 60.73
N ASN A 247 -6.77 20.26 61.73
CA ASN A 247 -6.37 18.88 62.06
C ASN A 247 -7.35 18.14 62.99
N GLN A 248 -8.06 18.83 63.88
CA GLN A 248 -9.10 18.23 64.73
C GLN A 248 -10.29 17.72 63.90
N ASN A 249 -10.63 18.43 62.83
CA ASN A 249 -11.65 17.96 61.88
C ASN A 249 -11.16 16.79 60.98
N LYS A 250 -9.87 16.42 61.03
CA LYS A 250 -9.31 15.21 60.38
C LYS A 250 -9.31 13.94 61.26
N THR A 251 -9.47 14.04 62.58
CA THR A 251 -9.15 12.96 63.54
C THR A 251 -10.31 12.57 64.46
N ALA A 252 -11.48 12.30 63.88
CA ALA A 252 -12.66 11.88 64.63
C ALA A 252 -13.10 10.43 64.35
N ILE A 253 -12.18 9.44 64.33
CA ILE A 253 -12.50 8.00 64.41
C ILE A 253 -11.34 7.26 65.12
N MET A 254 -11.60 6.49 66.20
CA MET A 254 -10.98 5.20 66.61
C MET A 254 -11.11 4.90 68.13
N ARG A 255 -11.53 3.68 68.48
CA ARG A 255 -11.62 3.10 69.85
C ARG A 255 -10.62 1.92 69.97
N GLY A 256 -9.74 1.90 70.98
CA GLY A 256 -8.78 0.79 71.26
C GLY A 256 -8.01 1.00 72.59
N GLY A 257 -7.55 -0.07 73.27
CA GLY A 257 -6.92 -0.03 74.61
C GLY A 257 -5.51 0.58 74.65
N ALA A 258 -4.93 0.85 75.84
CA ALA A 258 -3.64 1.55 75.99
C ALA A 258 -2.61 0.81 76.89
N TYR A 259 -1.34 0.81 76.48
CA TYR A 259 -0.16 0.29 77.22
C TYR A 259 0.89 1.40 77.36
N GLU A 260 1.29 1.79 78.59
CA GLU A 260 2.28 2.87 78.85
C GLU A 260 2.03 4.17 78.03
N GLY A 261 0.75 4.54 77.84
CA GLY A 261 0.36 5.73 77.05
C GLY A 261 0.33 5.54 75.53
N MET A 262 0.68 4.35 75.02
CA MET A 262 0.59 3.97 73.62
C MET A 262 -0.77 3.28 73.36
N ALA A 263 -1.53 3.78 72.39
CA ALA A 263 -2.78 3.15 71.97
C ALA A 263 -2.48 1.89 71.16
N ILE A 264 -3.00 0.74 71.59
CA ILE A 264 -2.93 -0.50 70.82
C ILE A 264 -4.11 -0.54 69.84
N PRO A 265 -3.84 -0.65 68.52
CA PRO A 265 -4.89 -0.80 67.52
C PRO A 265 -5.80 -1.99 67.83
N GLU A 266 -7.12 -1.83 67.65
CA GLU A 266 -8.10 -2.91 67.86
C GLU A 266 -7.75 -4.15 67.01
N ALA A 267 -7.17 -3.93 65.83
CA ALA A 267 -6.74 -4.96 64.92
C ALA A 267 -5.73 -5.93 65.57
N LEU A 268 -4.76 -5.43 66.36
CA LEU A 268 -3.78 -6.26 67.07
C LEU A 268 -4.37 -7.03 68.25
N MET A 269 -5.41 -6.50 68.90
CA MET A 269 -6.01 -7.11 70.10
C MET A 269 -6.53 -8.53 69.85
N ARG A 270 -6.91 -8.83 68.60
CA ARG A 270 -7.45 -10.14 68.20
C ARG A 270 -6.39 -11.15 67.75
N LEU A 271 -5.11 -10.76 67.68
CA LEU A 271 -4.03 -11.65 67.25
C LEU A 271 -3.67 -12.66 68.34
N PRO A 272 -3.34 -13.91 67.96
CA PRO A 272 -2.79 -14.89 68.89
C PRO A 272 -1.36 -14.53 69.29
N LEU A 273 -0.96 -14.91 70.50
CA LEU A 273 0.41 -14.82 70.99
C LEU A 273 1.24 -15.97 70.42
N HIS A 274 1.71 -15.80 69.18
CA HIS A 274 2.41 -16.87 68.45
C HIS A 274 3.94 -16.73 68.49
N ALA A 275 4.65 -17.86 68.34
CA ALA A 275 6.11 -17.89 68.28
C ALA A 275 6.68 -17.08 67.10
N ASP A 276 5.97 -17.04 65.98
CA ASP A 276 6.35 -16.22 64.81
C ASP A 276 6.28 -14.71 65.08
N LEU A 277 5.41 -14.26 65.99
CA LEU A 277 5.30 -12.85 66.36
C LEU A 277 6.36 -12.44 67.38
N PHE A 278 6.83 -13.38 68.19
CA PHE A 278 7.80 -13.13 69.24
C PHE A 278 8.93 -14.19 69.25
N PRO A 279 9.75 -14.23 68.18
CA PRO A 279 10.88 -15.16 68.13
C PRO A 279 11.80 -14.93 69.33
N ASP A 280 12.43 -16.00 69.81
CA ASP A 280 13.31 -16.00 71.00
C ASP A 280 12.64 -15.68 72.35
N THR A 281 11.30 -15.64 72.41
CA THR A 281 10.56 -15.46 73.66
C THR A 281 9.56 -16.59 73.93
N ASN A 282 9.77 -17.76 73.29
CA ASN A 282 8.91 -18.94 73.45
C ASN A 282 8.67 -19.33 74.91
N ILE A 283 9.66 -19.12 75.81
CA ILE A 283 9.48 -19.40 77.23
C ILE A 283 8.44 -18.47 77.91
N VAL A 284 8.29 -17.24 77.42
CA VAL A 284 7.26 -16.28 77.85
C VAL A 284 5.90 -16.73 77.31
N LEU A 285 5.83 -17.05 76.02
CA LEU A 285 4.61 -17.50 75.34
C LEU A 285 4.03 -18.79 75.94
N VAL A 286 4.87 -19.81 76.16
CA VAL A 286 4.46 -21.09 76.77
C VAL A 286 3.86 -20.86 78.16
N ARG A 287 4.41 -19.91 78.93
CA ARG A 287 3.91 -19.60 80.27
C ARG A 287 2.59 -18.83 80.22
N LEU A 288 2.49 -17.83 79.35
CA LEU A 288 1.23 -17.11 79.10
C LEU A 288 0.11 -18.07 78.66
N HIS A 289 0.40 -18.99 77.74
CA HIS A 289 -0.55 -20.01 77.29
C HIS A 289 -0.96 -20.97 78.43
N SER A 290 -0.04 -21.34 79.32
CA SER A 290 -0.35 -22.18 80.49
C SER A 290 -1.24 -21.49 81.52
N GLU A 291 -1.30 -20.16 81.50
CA GLU A 291 -2.17 -19.32 82.33
C GLU A 291 -3.47 -18.90 81.59
N GLY A 292 -3.74 -19.49 80.42
CA GLY A 292 -4.95 -19.23 79.64
C GLY A 292 -4.93 -17.92 78.85
N LYS A 293 -3.76 -17.32 78.63
CA LYS A 293 -3.57 -16.07 77.89
C LYS A 293 -3.12 -16.39 76.47
N TYR A 294 -4.01 -16.28 75.49
CA TYR A 294 -3.74 -16.74 74.12
C TYR A 294 -3.67 -15.61 73.10
N THR A 295 -4.19 -14.43 73.41
CA THR A 295 -4.26 -13.28 72.51
C THR A 295 -3.70 -12.02 73.14
N TRP A 296 -3.49 -11.00 72.32
CA TRP A 296 -3.06 -9.68 72.79
C TRP A 296 -4.07 -9.03 73.75
N ALA A 297 -5.37 -9.28 73.56
CA ALA A 297 -6.42 -8.81 74.46
C ALA A 297 -6.35 -9.44 75.86
N ASP A 298 -5.77 -10.63 75.98
CA ASP A 298 -5.67 -11.33 77.26
C ASP A 298 -4.53 -10.78 78.14
N LEU A 299 -3.62 -9.99 77.56
CA LEU A 299 -2.46 -9.43 78.25
C LEU A 299 -2.87 -8.34 79.26
N PRO A 300 -2.33 -8.35 80.49
CA PRO A 300 -2.58 -7.30 81.47
C PRO A 300 -1.77 -6.03 81.12
N LEU A 301 -2.30 -5.20 80.22
CA LEU A 301 -1.57 -4.08 79.62
C LEU A 301 -1.23 -2.93 80.60
N GLN A 302 -1.88 -2.81 81.75
CA GLN A 302 -1.58 -1.72 82.69
C GLN A 302 -0.32 -2.00 83.53
N ASP A 303 0.03 -3.26 83.73
CA ASP A 303 1.12 -3.72 84.58
C ASP A 303 1.94 -4.87 83.97
N LEU A 304 1.88 -5.04 82.64
CA LEU A 304 2.44 -6.18 81.90
C LEU A 304 3.88 -6.51 82.29
N THR A 305 4.75 -5.51 82.39
CA THR A 305 6.17 -5.73 82.71
C THR A 305 6.33 -6.32 84.11
N SER A 306 5.59 -5.81 85.10
CA SER A 306 5.59 -6.34 86.47
C SER A 306 4.98 -7.74 86.54
N TYR A 307 3.88 -7.96 85.80
CA TYR A 307 3.23 -9.27 85.67
C TYR A 307 4.19 -10.33 85.10
N LEU A 308 4.84 -10.04 83.98
CA LEU A 308 5.76 -10.98 83.32
C LEU A 308 7.00 -11.30 84.17
N HIS A 309 7.46 -10.37 85.01
CA HIS A 309 8.55 -10.62 85.97
C HIS A 309 8.15 -11.52 87.14
N ALA A 310 6.85 -11.60 87.47
CA ALA A 310 6.34 -12.46 88.53
C ALA A 310 6.19 -13.93 88.09
N ILE A 311 6.18 -14.21 86.77
CA ILE A 311 6.05 -15.56 86.23
C ILE A 311 7.32 -16.38 86.50
N LYS A 312 7.17 -17.45 87.28
CA LYS A 312 8.29 -18.33 87.66
C LYS A 312 8.92 -18.99 86.43
N GLY A 313 10.21 -18.73 86.21
CA GLY A 313 11.00 -19.29 85.10
C GLY A 313 11.17 -18.37 83.89
N VAL A 314 10.62 -17.15 83.92
CA VAL A 314 10.84 -16.14 82.89
C VAL A 314 11.91 -15.15 83.35
N GLY A 315 13.11 -15.23 82.78
CA GLY A 315 14.22 -14.31 83.13
C GLY A 315 14.00 -12.89 82.61
N VAL A 316 14.58 -11.89 83.31
CA VAL A 316 14.47 -10.45 82.98
C VAL A 316 14.78 -10.15 81.50
N ARG A 317 15.76 -10.85 80.92
CA ARG A 317 16.15 -10.71 79.51
C ARG A 317 15.03 -11.13 78.53
N HIS A 318 14.26 -12.16 78.85
CA HIS A 318 13.14 -12.61 78.02
C HIS A 318 11.94 -11.66 78.12
N VAL A 319 11.65 -11.14 79.33
CA VAL A 319 10.63 -10.10 79.53
C VAL A 319 10.97 -8.85 78.72
N SER A 320 12.21 -8.36 78.81
CA SER A 320 12.66 -7.18 78.07
C SER A 320 12.55 -7.36 76.55
N LYS A 321 12.94 -8.53 76.02
CA LYS A 321 12.78 -8.86 74.59
C LYS A 321 11.30 -8.91 74.16
N PHE A 322 10.46 -9.55 74.95
CA PHE A 322 9.01 -9.67 74.67
C PHE A 322 8.33 -8.30 74.66
N VAL A 323 8.57 -7.48 75.69
CA VAL A 323 8.01 -6.12 75.79
C VAL A 323 8.56 -5.21 74.68
N SER A 324 9.84 -5.31 74.36
CA SER A 324 10.44 -4.56 73.25
C SER A 324 9.75 -4.88 71.93
N ARG A 325 9.50 -6.16 71.65
CA ARG A 325 8.80 -6.59 70.43
C ARG A 325 7.33 -6.16 70.42
N LEU A 326 6.67 -6.22 71.57
CA LEU A 326 5.30 -5.73 71.71
C LEU A 326 5.18 -4.24 71.37
N LYS A 327 6.12 -3.42 71.85
CA LYS A 327 6.21 -1.98 71.50
C LYS A 327 6.50 -1.76 70.01
N GLU A 328 7.42 -2.52 69.45
CA GLU A 328 7.78 -2.44 68.03
C GLU A 328 6.56 -2.70 67.14
N TRP A 329 5.82 -3.78 67.40
CA TRP A 329 4.59 -4.09 66.68
C TRP A 329 3.50 -3.03 66.87
N THR A 330 3.29 -2.56 68.10
CA THR A 330 2.29 -1.52 68.38
C THR A 330 2.58 -0.23 67.62
N ASN A 331 3.85 0.16 67.53
CA ASN A 331 4.29 1.32 66.73
C ASN A 331 4.15 1.08 65.22
N LEU A 332 4.55 -0.10 64.73
CA LEU A 332 4.47 -0.47 63.31
C LEU A 332 3.02 -0.46 62.79
N PHE A 333 2.05 -0.80 63.64
CA PHE A 333 0.64 -0.87 63.27
C PHE A 333 -0.19 0.31 63.78
N ALA A 334 0.44 1.37 64.29
CA ALA A 334 -0.26 2.58 64.72
C ALA A 334 -1.05 3.18 63.54
N GLY A 335 -2.39 3.27 63.68
CA GLY A 335 -3.28 3.76 62.63
C GLY A 335 -3.70 2.73 61.57
N VAL A 336 -3.35 1.45 61.72
CA VAL A 336 -3.78 0.38 60.81
C VAL A 336 -5.16 -0.15 61.22
N GLU A 337 -6.15 0.00 60.34
CA GLU A 337 -7.55 -0.37 60.61
C GLU A 337 -7.84 -1.87 60.41
N SER A 338 -7.03 -2.59 59.61
CA SER A 338 -7.22 -4.01 59.29
C SER A 338 -5.90 -4.77 59.16
N LEU A 339 -5.89 -6.03 59.64
CA LEU A 339 -4.78 -6.97 59.46
C LEU A 339 -4.91 -7.85 58.21
N SER A 340 -5.91 -7.62 57.36
CA SER A 340 -6.09 -8.36 56.12
C SER A 340 -4.83 -8.32 55.25
N GLY A 341 -4.36 -9.49 54.85
CA GLY A 341 -3.16 -9.65 54.02
C GLY A 341 -1.83 -9.54 54.75
N LEU A 342 -1.85 -9.47 56.08
CA LEU A 342 -0.64 -9.47 56.87
C LEU A 342 -0.25 -10.90 57.28
N LEU A 343 0.98 -11.28 56.98
CA LEU A 343 1.53 -12.61 57.23
C LEU A 343 2.79 -12.50 58.09
N PHE A 344 2.97 -13.42 59.02
CA PHE A 344 4.14 -13.50 59.90
C PHE A 344 4.83 -14.85 59.78
N LEU A 345 6.17 -14.81 59.80
CA LEU A 345 7.02 -15.99 59.87
C LEU A 345 8.33 -15.61 60.57
N GLU A 346 8.71 -16.33 61.64
CA GLU A 346 10.01 -16.17 62.33
C GLU A 346 10.39 -14.72 62.70
N GLY A 347 9.44 -13.89 63.14
CA GLY A 347 9.67 -12.48 63.51
C GLY A 347 9.69 -11.49 62.36
N SER A 348 9.52 -11.97 61.13
CA SER A 348 9.35 -11.13 59.94
C SER A 348 7.86 -11.01 59.61
N PHE A 349 7.48 -9.92 58.96
CA PHE A 349 6.13 -9.74 58.46
C PHE A 349 6.13 -9.33 56.99
N ALA A 350 5.07 -9.71 56.30
CA ALA A 350 4.78 -9.37 54.91
C ALA A 350 3.36 -8.82 54.82
N ARG A 351 3.15 -7.77 54.02
CA ARG A 351 1.81 -7.23 53.77
C ARG A 351 1.44 -7.41 52.31
N VAL A 352 0.71 -8.47 51.98
CA VAL A 352 0.17 -8.66 50.64
C VAL A 352 -0.80 -7.51 50.34
N SER A 353 -0.60 -6.83 49.21
CA SER A 353 -1.49 -5.74 48.78
C SER A 353 -2.92 -6.25 48.65
N THR A 354 -3.89 -5.45 49.06
CA THR A 354 -5.31 -5.83 49.09
C THR A 354 -5.85 -6.23 47.72
N GLN A 355 -5.26 -5.70 46.64
CA GLN A 355 -5.61 -6.04 45.26
C GLN A 355 -5.22 -7.46 44.83
N TYR A 356 -4.29 -8.10 45.55
CA TYR A 356 -3.82 -9.45 45.24
C TYR A 356 -4.34 -10.51 46.22
N LEU A 357 -5.06 -10.10 47.27
CA LEU A 357 -5.46 -10.98 48.35
C LEU A 357 -6.40 -12.09 47.92
N SER A 358 -7.30 -11.78 46.99
CA SER A 358 -8.33 -12.69 46.49
C SER A 358 -7.87 -13.53 45.29
N ILE A 359 -6.63 -13.39 44.84
CA ILE A 359 -6.12 -14.12 43.67
C ILE A 359 -5.66 -15.51 44.14
N PRO A 360 -6.17 -16.61 43.55
CA PRO A 360 -5.74 -17.95 43.89
C PRO A 360 -4.25 -18.15 43.64
N LEU A 361 -3.55 -18.78 44.58
CA LEU A 361 -2.10 -18.95 44.52
C LEU A 361 -1.64 -19.79 43.30
N ARG A 362 -2.51 -20.65 42.77
CA ARG A 362 -2.21 -21.47 41.57
C ARG A 362 -1.83 -20.64 40.33
N TYR A 363 -2.29 -19.40 40.21
CA TYR A 363 -1.95 -18.55 39.06
C TYR A 363 -0.51 -18.07 39.13
N PHE A 364 0.04 -17.92 40.34
CA PHE A 364 1.44 -17.52 40.54
C PHE A 364 2.41 -18.71 40.51
N PHE A 365 1.89 -19.93 40.61
CA PHE A 365 2.66 -21.15 40.75
C PHE A 365 2.00 -22.28 39.93
N PRO A 366 2.13 -22.28 38.59
CA PRO A 366 1.59 -23.34 37.74
C PRO A 366 2.24 -24.69 38.09
N GLU A 367 1.52 -25.78 37.84
CA GLU A 367 1.97 -27.16 38.13
C GLU A 367 3.33 -27.50 37.51
N SER A 368 3.68 -26.84 36.40
CA SER A 368 4.96 -26.99 35.70
C SER A 368 6.16 -26.36 36.42
N LEU A 369 5.94 -25.45 37.37
CA LEU A 369 6.95 -24.68 38.10
C LEU A 369 7.08 -25.07 39.57
N CYS A 370 6.16 -25.88 40.09
CA CYS A 370 6.17 -26.32 41.48
C CYS A 370 7.15 -27.49 41.68
N GLY A 371 8.05 -27.34 42.65
CA GLY A 371 8.90 -28.45 43.11
C GLY A 371 8.20 -29.25 44.21
N ASP A 372 8.63 -30.51 44.38
CA ASP A 372 8.15 -31.50 45.36
C ASP A 372 7.82 -30.86 46.73
N GLY A 373 6.56 -30.46 46.94
CA GLY A 373 6.07 -29.92 48.21
C GLY A 373 5.08 -28.76 48.10
N LEU A 374 5.25 -27.81 47.16
CA LEU A 374 4.28 -26.71 46.98
C LEU A 374 2.99 -27.21 46.31
N ASP A 375 3.13 -28.25 45.48
CA ASP A 375 2.03 -29.04 44.93
C ASP A 375 1.07 -29.53 46.00
N SER A 376 1.56 -29.98 47.15
CA SER A 376 0.68 -30.48 48.23
C SER A 376 -0.21 -29.39 48.85
N VAL A 377 0.23 -28.13 48.82
CA VAL A 377 -0.54 -26.96 49.29
C VAL A 377 -1.59 -26.55 48.26
N LEU A 378 -1.22 -26.57 46.97
CA LEU A 378 -2.11 -26.18 45.86
C LEU A 378 -3.11 -27.29 45.49
N ILE A 379 -2.72 -28.57 45.56
CA ILE A 379 -3.57 -29.74 45.24
C ILE A 379 -4.69 -29.93 46.27
N ALA A 380 -4.44 -29.64 47.55
CA ALA A 380 -5.45 -29.80 48.60
C ALA A 380 -6.60 -28.79 48.50
N SER A 381 -6.33 -27.60 47.94
CA SER A 381 -7.34 -26.56 47.71
C SER A 381 -6.83 -25.56 46.64
N PRO A 382 -7.06 -25.83 45.35
CA PRO A 382 -6.46 -25.08 44.23
C PRO A 382 -6.97 -23.65 44.09
N ASP A 383 -8.03 -23.28 44.82
CA ASP A 383 -8.57 -21.92 44.87
C ASP A 383 -8.10 -21.13 46.10
N THR A 384 -7.13 -21.65 46.87
CA THR A 384 -6.63 -20.97 48.07
C THR A 384 -5.97 -19.65 47.70
N SER A 385 -6.50 -18.56 48.25
CA SER A 385 -6.02 -17.19 48.06
C SER A 385 -5.22 -16.72 49.29
N ALA A 386 -4.45 -15.63 49.15
CA ALA A 386 -3.55 -15.17 50.21
C ALA A 386 -4.26 -14.71 51.49
N ASP A 387 -5.53 -14.28 51.40
CA ASP A 387 -6.39 -13.94 52.54
C ASP A 387 -6.94 -15.16 53.30
N GLN A 388 -6.90 -16.35 52.69
CA GLN A 388 -7.30 -17.61 53.31
C GLN A 388 -6.15 -18.29 54.05
N LEU A 389 -4.91 -17.78 53.90
CA LEU A 389 -3.75 -18.27 54.65
C LEU A 389 -3.83 -17.82 56.12
N PRO A 390 -3.33 -18.64 57.07
CA PRO A 390 -3.22 -18.20 58.44
C PRO A 390 -2.26 -17.01 58.53
N VAL A 391 -2.59 -16.05 59.41
CA VAL A 391 -1.75 -14.87 59.69
C VAL A 391 -0.34 -15.30 60.13
N THR A 392 -0.21 -16.46 60.77
CA THR A 392 1.06 -17.10 61.13
C THR A 392 1.28 -18.32 60.23
N LEU A 393 2.22 -18.22 59.28
CA LEU A 393 2.38 -19.25 58.25
C LEU A 393 2.91 -20.59 58.81
N SER A 394 3.54 -20.60 59.98
CA SER A 394 3.92 -21.84 60.67
C SER A 394 2.71 -22.70 61.09
N ASP A 395 1.49 -22.14 61.11
CA ASP A 395 0.26 -22.85 61.43
C ASP A 395 -0.37 -23.57 60.22
N LEU A 396 0.24 -23.51 59.04
CA LEU A 396 -0.19 -24.30 57.88
C LEU A 396 -0.08 -25.81 58.18
N ARG A 397 -1.18 -26.40 58.68
CA ARG A 397 -1.31 -27.84 59.01
C ARG A 397 -1.54 -28.69 57.76
N ILE A 398 -0.62 -28.64 56.81
CA ILE A 398 -0.68 -29.47 55.60
C ILE A 398 0.34 -30.59 55.76
N GLN A 399 -0.10 -31.85 55.65
CA GLN A 399 0.79 -33.01 55.75
C GLN A 399 1.84 -32.94 54.63
N ASN A 400 3.13 -33.00 54.98
CA ASN A 400 4.30 -33.06 54.08
C ASN A 400 4.85 -31.75 53.50
N VAL A 401 4.49 -30.56 54.03
CA VAL A 401 5.15 -29.30 53.62
C VAL A 401 6.42 -29.05 54.46
N SER A 402 7.56 -28.84 53.80
CA SER A 402 8.82 -28.52 54.49
C SER A 402 8.87 -27.06 54.96
N GLN A 403 9.61 -26.78 56.04
CA GLN A 403 9.89 -25.41 56.49
C GLN A 403 10.54 -24.54 55.39
N ARG A 404 11.32 -25.17 54.50
CA ARG A 404 11.91 -24.50 53.33
C ARG A 404 10.83 -24.01 52.37
N THR A 405 9.79 -24.80 52.14
CA THR A 405 8.65 -24.47 51.28
C THR A 405 7.82 -23.33 51.86
N ILE A 406 7.54 -23.35 53.17
CA ILE A 406 6.83 -22.27 53.89
C ILE A 406 7.61 -20.96 53.79
N ARG A 407 8.94 -21.01 53.93
CA ARG A 407 9.80 -19.84 53.80
C ARG A 407 9.83 -19.30 52.37
N SER A 408 9.91 -20.16 51.35
CA SER A 408 9.83 -19.73 49.94
C SER A 408 8.47 -19.08 49.61
N LEU A 409 7.37 -19.60 50.16
CA LEU A 409 6.05 -18.99 50.04
C LEU A 409 6.01 -17.61 50.71
N PHE A 410 6.53 -17.50 51.95
CA PHE A 410 6.62 -16.22 52.66
C PHE A 410 7.47 -15.21 51.89
N ASP A 411 8.62 -15.60 51.35
CA ASP A 411 9.50 -14.73 50.57
C ASP A 411 8.82 -14.24 49.29
N PHE A 412 8.04 -15.09 48.62
CA PHE A 412 7.24 -14.71 47.46
C PHE A 412 6.12 -13.72 47.82
N LEU A 413 5.31 -14.03 48.84
CA LEU A 413 4.23 -13.15 49.31
C LEU A 413 4.78 -11.83 49.85
N SER A 414 5.99 -11.84 50.42
CA SER A 414 6.72 -10.63 50.79
C SER A 414 7.11 -9.78 49.60
N LYS A 415 7.41 -10.37 48.43
CA LYS A 415 7.66 -9.59 47.21
C LYS A 415 6.37 -8.95 46.71
N LEU A 416 5.22 -9.63 46.79
CA LEU A 416 3.90 -9.05 46.43
C LEU A 416 3.59 -7.76 47.21
N SER A 417 4.19 -7.55 48.38
CA SER A 417 4.03 -6.35 49.19
C SER A 417 4.79 -5.11 48.67
N LYS A 418 5.77 -5.30 47.77
CA LYS A 418 6.75 -4.28 47.38
C LYS A 418 6.62 -3.78 45.93
N HIS A 419 5.76 -4.38 45.11
CA HIS A 419 5.76 -4.14 43.66
C HIS A 419 4.72 -3.09 43.22
N GLN A 420 5.19 -2.13 42.42
CA GLN A 420 4.39 -1.23 41.58
C GLN A 420 3.90 -1.96 40.31
N GLU A 421 3.02 -1.27 39.58
CA GLU A 421 2.18 -1.62 38.43
C GLU A 421 2.58 -2.80 37.53
N ILE A 422 1.58 -3.52 37.01
CA ILE A 422 1.71 -4.70 36.12
C ILE A 422 2.55 -4.39 34.87
N THR A 423 2.39 -3.19 34.30
CA THR A 423 3.05 -2.73 33.07
C THR A 423 4.57 -2.62 33.21
N GLU A 424 5.07 -2.07 34.33
CA GLU A 424 6.51 -1.93 34.59
C GLU A 424 7.20 -3.30 34.74
N ASN A 425 6.51 -4.24 35.37
CA ASN A 425 7.06 -5.58 35.59
C ASN A 425 7.06 -6.42 34.30
N PHE A 426 6.08 -6.25 33.41
CA PHE A 426 6.11 -6.91 32.10
C PHE A 426 7.23 -6.36 31.22
N ALA A 427 7.48 -5.04 31.25
CA ALA A 427 8.64 -4.45 30.59
C ALA A 427 9.97 -5.02 31.14
N SER A 428 10.04 -5.32 32.45
CA SER A 428 11.21 -5.99 33.05
C SER A 428 11.41 -7.42 32.54
N LEU A 429 10.34 -8.19 32.35
CA LEU A 429 10.42 -9.53 31.73
C LEU A 429 11.00 -9.44 30.32
N VAL A 430 10.48 -8.50 29.52
CA VAL A 430 10.91 -8.30 28.13
C VAL A 430 12.36 -7.86 28.08
N ALA A 431 12.77 -6.86 28.87
CA ALA A 431 14.14 -6.38 28.91
C ALA A 431 15.14 -7.48 29.31
N GLU A 432 14.76 -8.37 30.22
CA GLU A 432 15.60 -9.51 30.58
C GLU A 432 15.69 -10.55 29.45
N CYS A 433 14.58 -10.85 28.77
CA CYS A 433 14.57 -11.75 27.61
C CYS A 433 15.37 -11.16 26.43
N GLU A 434 15.26 -9.86 26.17
CA GLU A 434 16.05 -9.14 25.16
C GLU A 434 17.54 -9.17 25.50
N SER A 435 17.90 -8.95 26.76
CA SER A 435 19.28 -9.07 27.22
C SER A 435 19.84 -10.47 26.97
N LEU A 436 19.06 -11.52 27.22
CA LEU A 436 19.45 -12.89 26.93
C LEU A 436 19.60 -13.14 25.42
N VAL A 437 18.70 -12.62 24.58
CA VAL A 437 18.76 -12.83 23.13
C VAL A 437 19.91 -12.06 22.46
N ASN A 438 20.18 -10.83 22.91
CA ASN A 438 21.14 -9.91 22.28
C ASN A 438 22.59 -10.08 22.78
N THR A 439 22.83 -10.88 23.82
CA THR A 439 24.17 -11.11 24.35
C THR A 439 24.82 -12.33 23.66
N PRO A 440 26.02 -12.21 23.07
CA PRO A 440 26.70 -13.33 22.43
C PRO A 440 26.97 -14.47 23.41
N VAL A 441 26.93 -15.71 22.90
CA VAL A 441 27.13 -16.94 23.67
C VAL A 441 28.61 -17.07 24.05
N ASP A 442 28.93 -16.93 25.34
CA ASP A 442 30.26 -17.24 25.89
C ASP A 442 30.29 -18.68 26.42
N TYR A 443 31.30 -19.46 26.05
CA TYR A 443 31.35 -20.92 26.26
C TYR A 443 31.72 -21.34 27.70
N ASN A 444 32.02 -20.39 28.59
CA ASN A 444 32.59 -20.65 29.93
C ASN A 444 31.61 -20.49 31.10
N GLU A 445 30.30 -20.39 30.88
CA GLU A 445 29.31 -20.30 31.96
C GLU A 445 28.46 -21.57 32.09
N ASP A 446 28.63 -22.32 33.19
CA ASP A 446 27.71 -23.36 33.67
C ASP A 446 26.42 -22.73 34.24
N SER A 447 25.74 -21.88 33.45
CA SER A 447 24.59 -21.09 33.91
C SER A 447 23.34 -21.37 33.06
N TYR A 448 22.16 -21.36 33.68
CA TYR A 448 20.86 -21.49 32.98
C TYR A 448 20.69 -20.43 31.87
N ALA A 449 21.35 -19.28 32.01
CA ALA A 449 21.41 -18.24 30.99
C ALA A 449 22.04 -18.74 29.67
N TYR A 450 23.07 -19.59 29.72
CA TYR A 450 23.70 -20.17 28.52
C TYR A 450 22.73 -21.03 27.71
N ILE A 451 21.92 -21.87 28.38
CA ILE A 451 20.95 -22.76 27.74
C ILE A 451 19.85 -21.97 27.02
N LEU A 452 19.36 -20.89 27.64
CA LEU A 452 18.37 -19.99 27.04
C LEU A 452 18.95 -19.21 25.85
N LYS A 453 20.16 -18.67 26.00
CA LYS A 453 20.92 -17.98 24.93
C LYS A 453 21.14 -18.85 23.70
N LEU A 454 21.51 -20.12 23.91
CA LEU A 454 21.75 -21.07 22.83
C LEU A 454 20.48 -21.29 21.98
N ARG A 455 19.31 -21.44 22.60
CA ARG A 455 18.05 -21.63 21.87
C ARG A 455 17.59 -20.37 21.13
N ALA A 456 17.76 -19.21 21.75
CA ALA A 456 17.46 -17.92 21.13
C ALA A 456 18.39 -17.62 19.94
N GLY A 457 19.69 -17.89 20.08
CA GLY A 457 20.70 -17.67 19.05
C GLY A 457 20.58 -18.57 17.82
N LEU A 458 20.09 -19.81 17.98
CA LEU A 458 19.81 -20.70 16.84
C LEU A 458 18.68 -20.16 15.95
N SER A 459 17.68 -19.49 16.52
CA SER A 459 16.57 -18.86 15.78
C SER A 459 17.00 -17.59 15.03
N SER A 460 17.88 -16.77 15.60
CA SER A 460 18.35 -15.52 14.96
C SER A 460 19.31 -15.75 13.79
N GLN A 461 19.94 -16.92 13.70
CA GLN A 461 20.84 -17.32 12.61
C GLN A 461 20.11 -18.05 11.45
N GLY A 462 18.78 -18.13 11.47
CA GLY A 462 18.00 -18.81 10.43
C GLY A 462 18.12 -20.34 10.43
N GLN A 463 18.67 -20.93 11.50
CA GLN A 463 18.71 -22.38 11.70
C GLN A 463 17.45 -22.88 12.42
N LYS A 464 17.07 -24.14 12.20
CA LYS A 464 15.93 -24.74 12.92
C LYS A 464 16.26 -24.89 14.40
N SER A 465 15.60 -24.11 15.26
CA SER A 465 15.73 -24.19 16.72
C SER A 465 15.05 -25.46 17.28
N THR A 466 15.71 -26.61 17.09
CA THR A 466 15.22 -27.90 17.59
C THR A 466 16.02 -28.35 18.81
N PHE A 467 15.37 -29.08 19.72
CA PHE A 467 16.06 -29.74 20.83
C PHE A 467 17.15 -30.72 20.38
N GLN A 468 17.09 -31.19 19.13
CA GLN A 468 18.12 -32.03 18.52
C GLN A 468 19.39 -31.22 18.26
N ASN A 469 19.28 -30.05 17.63
CA ASN A 469 20.41 -29.16 17.39
C ASN A 469 21.02 -28.65 18.70
N MET A 470 20.19 -28.32 19.70
CA MET A 470 20.69 -27.95 21.03
C MET A 470 21.46 -29.10 21.70
N ALA A 471 20.99 -30.33 21.58
CA ALA A 471 21.63 -31.50 22.15
C ALA A 471 23.01 -31.77 21.54
N GLU A 472 23.14 -31.57 20.22
CA GLU A 472 24.41 -31.67 19.49
C GLU A 472 25.41 -30.60 19.93
N HIS A 473 24.95 -29.36 20.14
CA HIS A 473 25.79 -28.27 20.68
C HIS A 473 26.23 -28.48 22.13
N LEU A 474 25.37 -29.08 22.96
CA LEU A 474 25.64 -29.33 24.38
C LEU A 474 26.36 -30.67 24.63
N GLY A 475 26.50 -31.54 23.62
CA GLY A 475 27.07 -32.88 23.79
C GLY A 475 26.22 -33.82 24.65
N VAL A 476 24.89 -33.62 24.68
CA VAL A 476 23.95 -34.40 25.52
C VAL A 476 22.86 -35.05 24.66
N THR A 477 21.97 -35.84 25.27
CA THR A 477 20.83 -36.41 24.54
C THR A 477 19.73 -35.36 24.33
N ARG A 478 18.91 -35.51 23.28
CA ARG A 478 17.72 -34.65 23.04
C ARG A 478 16.82 -34.53 24.28
N ALA A 479 16.60 -35.64 24.98
CA ALA A 479 15.78 -35.66 26.19
C ALA A 479 16.41 -34.84 27.32
N TRP A 480 17.72 -34.94 27.49
CA TRP A 480 18.47 -34.18 28.49
C TRP A 480 18.53 -32.69 28.15
N ALA A 481 18.75 -32.32 26.88
CA ALA A 481 18.71 -30.94 26.42
C ALA A 481 17.32 -30.30 26.65
N CYS A 482 16.24 -31.06 26.43
CA CYS A 482 14.87 -30.62 26.72
C CYS A 482 14.65 -30.42 28.22
N GLN A 483 15.10 -31.35 29.07
CA GLN A 483 15.01 -31.21 30.53
C GLN A 483 15.80 -30.00 31.05
N LEU A 484 17.04 -29.81 30.58
CA LEU A 484 17.87 -28.65 30.92
C LEU A 484 17.22 -27.34 30.49
N TYR A 485 16.66 -27.30 29.27
CA TYR A 485 15.96 -26.13 28.75
C TYR A 485 14.73 -25.79 29.58
N ASN A 486 13.86 -26.77 29.83
CA ASN A 486 12.64 -26.56 30.62
C ASN A 486 12.98 -26.10 32.04
N LYS A 487 14.07 -26.61 32.62
CA LYS A 487 14.55 -26.17 33.93
C LYS A 487 15.06 -24.72 33.92
N ALA A 488 15.79 -24.33 32.87
CA ALA A 488 16.26 -22.95 32.69
C ALA A 488 15.09 -21.97 32.48
N LEU A 489 14.13 -22.36 31.65
CA LEU A 489 12.92 -21.61 31.35
C LEU A 489 12.07 -21.44 32.60
N ALA A 490 11.92 -22.51 33.39
CA ALA A 490 11.20 -22.48 34.67
C ALA A 490 11.82 -21.52 35.68
N GLU A 491 13.15 -21.46 35.77
CA GLU A 491 13.85 -20.55 36.67
C GLU A 491 13.66 -19.07 36.28
N LEU A 492 13.68 -18.78 34.98
CA LEU A 492 13.36 -17.45 34.47
C LEU A 492 11.88 -17.09 34.70
N ALA A 493 10.97 -18.03 34.43
CA ALA A 493 9.53 -17.88 34.65
C ALA A 493 9.19 -17.61 36.14
N CYS A 494 9.87 -18.26 37.07
CA CYS A 494 9.69 -18.04 38.52
C CYS A 494 10.11 -16.63 38.98
N ARG A 495 11.08 -15.99 38.32
CA ARG A 495 11.49 -14.61 38.64
C ARG A 495 10.42 -13.59 38.26
N HIS A 496 9.62 -13.90 37.24
CA HIS A 496 8.55 -13.05 36.70
C HIS A 496 7.14 -13.60 36.99
N ALA A 497 7.04 -14.50 37.98
CA ALA A 497 5.80 -15.23 38.31
C ALA A 497 4.63 -14.32 38.69
N LEU A 498 4.92 -13.17 39.30
CA LEU A 498 3.91 -12.17 39.63
C LEU A 498 3.18 -11.69 38.36
N VAL A 499 3.93 -11.26 37.36
CA VAL A 499 3.37 -10.71 36.12
C VAL A 499 2.64 -11.79 35.35
N CYS A 500 3.31 -12.92 35.11
CA CYS A 500 2.74 -14.02 34.34
C CYS A 500 1.47 -14.57 35.01
N GLY A 501 1.46 -14.65 36.34
CA GLY A 501 0.31 -15.11 37.10
C GLY A 501 -0.86 -14.13 37.14
N LEU A 502 -0.60 -12.82 37.21
CA LEU A 502 -1.66 -11.81 37.07
C LEU A 502 -2.31 -11.88 35.69
N LEU A 503 -1.50 -12.04 34.63
CA LEU A 503 -2.00 -12.21 33.27
C LEU A 503 -2.84 -13.46 33.10
N ALA A 504 -2.38 -14.59 33.64
CA ALA A 504 -3.12 -15.84 33.63
C ALA A 504 -4.43 -15.73 34.43
N TYR A 505 -4.41 -15.06 35.58
CA TYR A 505 -5.60 -14.84 36.39
C TYR A 505 -6.63 -13.95 35.68
N ASP A 506 -6.19 -12.84 35.08
CA ASP A 506 -7.08 -11.94 34.34
C ASP A 506 -7.71 -12.64 33.14
N LEU A 507 -6.95 -13.46 32.40
CA LEU A 507 -7.46 -14.31 31.30
C LEU A 507 -8.44 -15.40 31.76
N HIS A 508 -8.31 -15.87 32.99
CA HIS A 508 -9.17 -16.92 33.53
C HIS A 508 -10.44 -16.34 34.16
N LYS A 509 -10.36 -15.19 34.84
CA LYS A 509 -11.49 -14.50 35.48
C LYS A 509 -12.59 -14.16 34.48
N THR A 510 -12.17 -13.84 33.26
CA THR A 510 -13.05 -13.46 32.17
C THR A 510 -13.75 -14.63 31.48
N ARG A 511 -13.39 -15.89 31.76
CA ARG A 511 -14.04 -17.11 31.23
C ARG A 511 -14.21 -17.12 29.68
N PHE A 512 -13.11 -17.32 28.95
CA PHE A 512 -13.00 -17.25 27.46
C PHE A 512 -12.86 -15.84 26.88
N GLU A 513 -12.31 -14.87 27.59
CA GLU A 513 -12.03 -13.56 26.99
C GLU A 513 -10.52 -13.44 26.75
N LEU A 514 -10.16 -13.41 25.47
CA LEU A 514 -8.84 -12.99 25.04
C LEU A 514 -8.60 -11.58 25.61
N LEU A 515 -7.47 -11.37 26.30
CA LEU A 515 -7.15 -10.06 26.86
C LEU A 515 -6.83 -9.10 25.71
N SER A 516 -7.68 -8.08 25.57
CA SER A 516 -7.38 -6.83 24.86
C SER A 516 -6.46 -5.90 25.67
N TYR A 517 -5.97 -6.34 26.83
CA TYR A 517 -5.27 -5.46 27.79
C TYR A 517 -3.76 -5.39 27.61
N LEU A 518 -3.15 -6.33 26.90
CA LEU A 518 -1.76 -6.25 26.50
C LEU A 518 -1.69 -6.44 25.00
N ASN A 519 -1.87 -5.32 24.29
CA ASN A 519 -1.32 -5.23 22.95
C ASN A 519 0.21 -5.22 23.15
N LEU A 520 0.81 -6.42 23.21
CA LEU A 520 2.25 -6.56 23.36
C LEU A 520 2.99 -5.94 22.17
N VAL A 521 2.29 -5.55 21.11
CA VAL A 521 2.78 -4.79 19.97
C VAL A 521 3.48 -3.48 20.38
N ASP A 522 3.03 -2.83 21.46
CA ASP A 522 3.67 -1.59 21.94
C ASP A 522 5.02 -1.82 22.61
N ILE A 523 5.22 -3.03 23.11
CA ILE A 523 6.47 -3.49 23.65
C ILE A 523 7.15 -4.21 22.50
N GLN A 524 8.08 -3.58 21.78
CA GLN A 524 8.74 -4.22 20.64
C GLN A 524 9.42 -5.54 21.05
N LEU A 525 8.68 -6.65 21.01
CA LEU A 525 9.16 -7.96 21.46
C LEU A 525 10.31 -8.47 20.57
N GLY A 526 10.54 -7.84 19.41
CA GLY A 526 11.76 -7.99 18.61
C GLY A 526 12.18 -9.46 18.42
N GLY A 527 13.44 -9.76 18.71
CA GLY A 527 13.98 -11.13 18.65
C GLY A 527 13.65 -12.01 19.87
N CYS A 528 12.98 -11.49 20.90
CA CYS A 528 12.70 -12.21 22.15
C CYS A 528 11.28 -12.77 22.26
N VAL A 529 10.41 -12.52 21.27
CA VAL A 529 9.02 -13.03 21.17
C VAL A 529 8.91 -14.51 21.54
N LEU A 530 9.83 -15.35 21.02
CA LEU A 530 9.81 -16.79 21.26
C LEU A 530 9.97 -17.11 22.76
N LEU A 531 10.94 -16.47 23.42
CA LEU A 531 11.24 -16.73 24.84
C LEU A 531 10.11 -16.24 25.74
N VAL A 532 9.57 -15.06 25.45
CA VAL A 532 8.44 -14.48 26.19
C VAL A 532 7.19 -15.35 26.03
N SER A 533 6.93 -15.84 24.80
CA SER A 533 5.80 -16.74 24.53
C SER A 533 5.95 -18.06 25.28
N GLU A 534 7.13 -18.71 25.22
CA GLU A 534 7.38 -19.97 25.92
C GLU A 534 7.29 -19.81 27.46
N ILE A 535 7.62 -18.64 28.03
CA ILE A 535 7.44 -18.35 29.47
C ILE A 535 5.96 -18.21 29.81
N LEU A 536 5.19 -17.45 29.02
CA LEU A 536 3.77 -17.23 29.24
C LEU A 536 2.96 -18.53 29.08
N GLU A 537 3.37 -19.41 28.16
CA GLU A 537 2.77 -20.73 27.96
C GLU A 537 2.84 -21.61 29.21
N LEU A 538 3.89 -21.48 30.03
CA LEU A 538 4.00 -22.21 31.31
C LEU A 538 2.89 -21.83 32.30
N TYR A 539 2.30 -20.64 32.16
CA TYR A 539 1.17 -20.14 32.94
C TYR A 539 -0.17 -20.30 32.20
N GLY A 540 -0.21 -21.00 31.07
CA GLY A 540 -1.42 -21.19 30.26
C GLY A 540 -1.83 -19.96 29.45
N VAL A 541 -0.88 -19.07 29.15
CA VAL A 541 -1.08 -17.86 28.34
C VAL A 541 -0.34 -18.02 27.02
N TYR A 542 -1.07 -18.00 25.91
CA TYR A 542 -0.55 -18.12 24.55
C TYR A 542 -0.51 -16.75 23.88
N VAL A 543 0.53 -16.47 23.12
CA VAL A 543 0.69 -15.19 22.41
C VAL A 543 0.74 -15.44 20.91
N ASP A 544 -0.07 -14.72 20.14
CA ASP A 544 0.05 -14.71 18.68
C ASP A 544 1.28 -13.86 18.29
N PRO A 545 2.27 -14.43 17.59
CA PRO A 545 3.54 -13.74 17.31
C PRO A 545 3.41 -12.59 16.31
N ASP A 546 2.36 -12.59 15.49
CA ASP A 546 2.13 -11.62 14.42
C ASP A 546 1.36 -10.37 14.89
N THR A 547 0.53 -10.53 15.91
CA THR A 547 -0.34 -9.50 16.48
C THR A 547 0.01 -9.15 17.92
N GLY A 548 0.88 -9.89 18.60
CA GLY A 548 1.25 -9.66 20.00
C GLY A 548 0.08 -9.84 20.99
N ILE A 549 -1.01 -10.46 20.55
CA ILE A 549 -2.22 -10.64 21.35
C ILE A 549 -2.06 -11.87 22.25
N ALA A 550 -2.33 -11.71 23.55
CA ALA A 550 -2.30 -12.78 24.54
C ALA A 550 -3.70 -13.40 24.76
N THR A 551 -3.77 -14.72 24.85
CA THR A 551 -5.01 -15.49 24.99
C THR A 551 -4.81 -16.72 25.89
N SER A 552 -5.89 -17.21 26.49
CA SER A 552 -5.91 -18.52 27.17
C SER A 552 -6.17 -19.70 26.22
N LEU A 553 -6.47 -19.41 24.94
CA LEU A 553 -6.67 -20.44 23.92
C LEU A 553 -5.32 -20.95 23.42
N THR A 554 -5.18 -22.28 23.40
CA THR A 554 -4.09 -22.92 22.66
C THR A 554 -4.09 -22.47 21.20
N GLN A 555 -2.94 -22.56 20.52
CA GLN A 555 -2.84 -22.25 19.09
C GLN A 555 -3.93 -22.92 18.25
N HIS A 556 -4.21 -24.21 18.50
CA HIS A 556 -5.28 -24.93 17.82
C HIS A 556 -6.67 -24.35 18.09
N GLY A 557 -6.93 -23.91 19.32
CA GLY A 557 -8.20 -23.27 19.70
C GLY A 557 -8.38 -21.90 19.05
N THR A 558 -7.30 -21.12 18.93
CA THR A 558 -7.29 -19.83 18.23
C THR A 558 -7.53 -20.01 16.73
N ASP A 559 -6.86 -20.98 16.11
CA ASP A 559 -7.04 -21.30 14.68
C ASP A 559 -8.49 -21.73 14.38
N GLN A 560 -9.06 -22.57 15.25
CA GLN A 560 -10.45 -23.01 15.12
C GLN A 560 -11.42 -21.84 15.27
N LEU A 561 -11.20 -20.94 16.24
CA LEU A 561 -12.03 -19.75 16.44
C LEU A 561 -11.98 -18.81 15.22
N LEU A 562 -10.81 -18.63 14.62
CA LEU A 562 -10.63 -17.79 13.43
C LEU A 562 -11.24 -18.42 12.18
N SER A 563 -11.16 -19.74 12.04
CA SER A 563 -11.85 -20.47 10.98
C SER A 563 -13.37 -20.31 11.13
N ASP A 564 -13.89 -20.54 12.33
CA ASP A 564 -15.31 -20.41 12.64
C ASP A 564 -15.82 -18.97 12.40
N PHE A 565 -15.00 -17.96 12.73
CA PHE A 565 -15.35 -16.57 12.48
C PHE A 565 -15.29 -16.20 11.00
N ARG A 566 -14.31 -16.74 10.25
CA ARG A 566 -14.27 -16.60 8.79
C ARG A 566 -15.53 -17.18 8.16
N ASP A 567 -15.90 -18.40 8.53
CA ASP A 567 -17.10 -19.06 8.00
C ASP A 567 -18.37 -18.27 8.34
N TYR A 568 -18.46 -17.75 9.57
CA TYR A 568 -19.54 -16.84 9.98
C TYR A 568 -19.61 -15.58 9.12
N LEU A 569 -18.48 -14.90 8.90
CA LEU A 569 -18.42 -13.69 8.07
C LEU A 569 -18.75 -14.00 6.60
N GLU A 570 -18.36 -15.17 6.09
CA GLU A 570 -18.72 -15.61 4.74
C GLU A 570 -20.23 -15.88 4.61
N GLU A 571 -20.87 -16.42 5.65
CA GLU A 571 -22.30 -16.73 5.68
C GLU A 571 -23.18 -15.48 5.90
N HIS A 572 -22.78 -14.58 6.81
CA HIS A 572 -23.60 -13.45 7.27
C HIS A 572 -23.30 -12.16 6.51
N CYS A 573 -22.06 -11.94 6.11
CA CYS A 573 -21.63 -10.72 5.43
C CYS A 573 -21.58 -10.88 3.91
N GLN A 574 -22.19 -11.92 3.35
CA GLN A 574 -22.19 -12.29 1.92
C GLN A 574 -21.80 -11.14 0.99
N ASP A 575 -20.57 -11.19 0.48
CA ASP A 575 -20.05 -10.31 -0.57
C ASP A 575 -19.92 -8.82 -0.17
N CYS A 576 -20.24 -8.45 1.07
CA CYS A 576 -20.18 -7.09 1.57
C CYS A 576 -18.75 -6.66 1.91
N ILE A 577 -18.45 -5.41 1.57
CA ILE A 577 -17.26 -4.72 2.03
C ILE A 577 -17.52 -4.28 3.47
N LEU A 578 -16.70 -4.75 4.41
CA LEU A 578 -16.86 -4.42 5.82
C LEU A 578 -16.19 -3.08 6.12
N THR A 579 -16.93 -2.12 6.67
CA THR A 579 -16.31 -0.96 7.31
C THR A 579 -15.77 -1.36 8.68
N VAL A 580 -14.93 -0.54 9.31
CA VAL A 580 -14.48 -0.79 10.70
C VAL A 580 -15.68 -0.94 11.65
N GLN A 581 -16.71 -0.11 11.48
CA GLN A 581 -17.96 -0.21 12.25
C GLN A 581 -18.76 -1.48 11.92
N GLY A 582 -18.81 -1.87 10.65
CA GLY A 582 -19.47 -3.10 10.21
C GLY A 582 -18.79 -4.34 10.78
N LEU A 583 -17.44 -4.39 10.75
CA LEU A 583 -16.69 -5.47 11.36
C LEU A 583 -16.89 -5.53 12.88
N GLN A 584 -16.93 -4.38 13.57
CA GLN A 584 -17.26 -4.33 15.00
C GLN A 584 -18.64 -4.89 15.31
N ALA A 585 -19.65 -4.55 14.50
CA ALA A 585 -21.00 -5.08 14.67
C ALA A 585 -21.05 -6.60 14.46
N GLU A 586 -20.38 -7.11 13.44
CA GLU A 586 -20.35 -8.55 13.12
C GLU A 586 -19.51 -9.35 14.11
N ALA A 587 -18.39 -8.80 14.58
CA ALA A 587 -17.62 -9.37 15.66
C ALA A 587 -18.43 -9.41 16.96
N SER A 588 -19.20 -8.37 17.27
CA SER A 588 -20.13 -8.36 18.40
C SER A 588 -21.19 -9.45 18.27
N ALA A 589 -21.83 -9.57 17.10
CA ALA A 589 -22.85 -10.59 16.84
C ALA A 589 -22.29 -12.01 16.94
N PHE A 590 -21.08 -12.25 16.43
CA PHE A 590 -20.40 -13.54 16.55
C PHE A 590 -20.02 -13.87 18.00
N VAL A 591 -19.52 -12.88 18.75
CA VAL A 591 -19.22 -12.99 20.18
C VAL A 591 -20.49 -13.37 20.96
N ASP A 592 -21.61 -12.71 20.69
CA ASP A 592 -22.91 -13.03 21.30
C ASP A 592 -23.38 -14.44 20.92
N LEU A 593 -23.26 -14.83 19.65
CA LEU A 593 -23.63 -16.15 19.13
C LEU A 593 -22.84 -17.27 19.83
N ARG A 594 -21.54 -17.05 20.03
CA ARG A 594 -20.63 -17.99 20.72
C ARG A 594 -20.67 -17.86 22.24
N ARG A 595 -21.48 -16.95 22.79
CA ARG A 595 -21.56 -16.63 24.23
C ARG A 595 -20.19 -16.28 24.83
N LEU A 596 -19.38 -15.57 24.06
CA LEU A 596 -18.12 -14.99 24.48
C LEU A 596 -18.39 -13.64 25.16
N GLY A 597 -17.49 -13.20 26.03
CA GLY A 597 -17.62 -11.88 26.66
C GLY A 597 -17.29 -10.73 25.72
N SER A 598 -17.82 -9.54 26.01
CA SER A 598 -17.65 -8.34 25.16
C SER A 598 -16.18 -7.91 24.98
N ALA A 599 -15.28 -8.29 25.90
CA ALA A 599 -13.85 -8.04 25.78
C ALA A 599 -13.20 -8.85 24.63
N ALA A 600 -13.84 -9.90 24.12
CA ALA A 600 -13.33 -10.69 22.99
C ALA A 600 -13.44 -9.97 21.64
N ILE A 601 -14.32 -8.97 21.52
CA ILE A 601 -14.57 -8.22 20.27
C ILE A 601 -13.29 -7.57 19.71
N PRO A 602 -12.59 -6.68 20.44
CA PRO A 602 -11.38 -6.03 19.93
C PRO A 602 -10.28 -7.04 19.57
N VAL A 603 -10.18 -8.15 20.31
CA VAL A 603 -9.18 -9.18 20.02
C VAL A 603 -9.51 -9.97 18.75
N LEU A 604 -10.77 -10.39 18.61
CA LEU A 604 -11.23 -11.10 17.42
C LEU A 604 -11.02 -10.24 16.17
N ILE A 605 -11.25 -8.93 16.28
CA ILE A 605 -10.97 -7.96 15.22
C ILE A 605 -9.47 -7.92 14.91
N GLY A 606 -8.61 -7.76 15.91
CA GLY A 606 -7.15 -7.70 15.70
C GLY A 606 -6.59 -8.94 15.02
N LEU A 607 -7.02 -10.12 15.45
CA LEU A 607 -6.65 -11.39 14.82
C LEU A 607 -7.24 -11.52 13.40
N ALA A 608 -8.50 -11.11 13.20
CA ALA A 608 -9.15 -11.17 11.89
C ALA A 608 -8.50 -10.21 10.88
N GLU A 609 -8.11 -9.00 11.30
CA GLU A 609 -7.40 -8.04 10.45
C GLU A 609 -6.04 -8.55 9.94
N LYS A 610 -5.39 -9.44 10.70
CA LYS A 610 -4.11 -10.04 10.31
C LYS A 610 -4.26 -11.33 9.50
N HIS A 611 -5.22 -12.18 9.88
CA HIS A 611 -5.29 -13.57 9.41
C HIS A 611 -6.52 -13.90 8.54
N VAL A 612 -7.55 -13.04 8.54
CA VAL A 612 -8.86 -13.31 7.90
C VAL A 612 -9.29 -12.21 6.92
N LEU A 613 -8.79 -10.98 7.03
CA LEU A 613 -9.25 -9.81 6.27
C LEU A 613 -8.09 -9.10 5.54
N PHE A 614 -8.39 -8.52 4.39
CA PHE A 614 -7.55 -7.55 3.69
C PHE A 614 -8.09 -6.15 3.90
N ARG A 615 -7.29 -5.26 4.51
CA ARG A 615 -7.63 -3.85 4.70
C ARG A 615 -7.28 -3.03 3.45
N LEU A 616 -8.21 -2.19 3.04
CA LEU A 616 -8.13 -1.30 1.90
C LEU A 616 -7.78 0.13 2.32
N THR A 617 -7.30 0.94 1.38
CA THR A 617 -6.80 2.30 1.68
C THR A 617 -7.85 3.27 2.20
N ASN A 618 -9.14 3.00 2.00
CA ASN A 618 -10.25 3.80 2.51
C ASN A 618 -10.77 3.30 3.88
N GLY A 619 -10.07 2.33 4.51
CA GLY A 619 -10.46 1.75 5.80
C GLY A 619 -11.48 0.63 5.70
N GLU A 620 -11.89 0.24 4.50
CA GLU A 620 -12.77 -0.90 4.25
C GLU A 620 -11.99 -2.22 4.24
N MET A 621 -12.67 -3.33 4.51
CA MET A 621 -12.08 -4.66 4.69
C MET A 621 -12.80 -5.71 3.84
N VAL A 622 -12.05 -6.68 3.32
CA VAL A 622 -12.55 -7.79 2.51
C VAL A 622 -12.05 -9.11 3.07
N ILE A 623 -12.91 -10.11 3.14
CA ILE A 623 -12.53 -11.45 3.60
C ILE A 623 -11.47 -12.05 2.66
N ALA A 624 -10.37 -12.52 3.25
CA ALA A 624 -9.25 -13.11 2.55
C ALA A 624 -9.64 -14.45 1.93
N GLY A 625 -9.79 -14.48 0.59
CA GLY A 625 -10.12 -15.71 -0.14
C GLY A 625 -10.78 -15.52 -1.50
N SER A 626 -11.49 -14.41 -1.75
CA SER A 626 -12.17 -14.20 -3.03
C SER A 626 -11.39 -13.32 -4.01
N LYS A 627 -10.44 -13.92 -4.75
CA LYS A 627 -9.71 -13.25 -5.84
C LYS A 627 -10.67 -12.60 -6.86
N THR A 628 -11.81 -13.22 -7.16
CA THR A 628 -12.80 -12.66 -8.08
C THR A 628 -13.44 -11.37 -7.58
N LYS A 629 -13.74 -11.26 -6.27
CA LYS A 629 -14.35 -10.05 -5.70
C LYS A 629 -13.35 -8.92 -5.50
N LEU A 630 -12.13 -9.26 -5.09
CA LEU A 630 -11.03 -8.31 -5.04
C LEU A 630 -10.78 -7.69 -6.42
N ALA A 631 -10.77 -8.52 -7.47
CA ALA A 631 -10.64 -8.05 -8.85
C ALA A 631 -11.82 -7.15 -9.26
N LEU A 632 -13.06 -7.52 -8.96
CA LEU A 632 -14.26 -6.71 -9.27
C LEU A 632 -14.23 -5.34 -8.58
N LYS A 633 -13.84 -5.27 -7.31
CA LYS A 633 -13.79 -4.02 -6.56
C LYS A 633 -12.74 -3.06 -7.12
N VAL A 634 -11.51 -3.54 -7.29
CA VAL A 634 -10.43 -2.73 -7.86
C VAL A 634 -10.79 -2.26 -9.26
N PHE A 635 -11.47 -3.12 -10.04
CA PHE A 635 -12.02 -2.74 -11.33
C PHE A 635 -13.06 -1.61 -11.22
N ARG A 636 -14.05 -1.70 -10.33
CA ARG A 636 -15.05 -0.65 -10.10
C ARG A 636 -14.45 0.69 -9.66
N GLU A 637 -13.40 0.66 -8.84
CA GLU A 637 -12.67 1.87 -8.40
C GLU A 637 -11.88 2.54 -9.54
N THR A 638 -11.41 1.77 -10.51
CA THR A 638 -10.61 2.29 -11.64
C THR A 638 -11.44 2.71 -12.84
N ILE A 639 -12.72 2.34 -12.93
CA ILE A 639 -13.61 2.80 -14.00
C ILE A 639 -14.16 4.19 -13.66
N ALA A 640 -13.59 5.21 -14.31
CA ALA A 640 -14.10 6.59 -14.24
C ALA A 640 -15.30 6.84 -15.18
N ASP A 641 -15.34 6.22 -16.36
CA ASP A 641 -16.32 6.51 -17.41
C ASP A 641 -17.35 5.39 -17.63
N ALA A 642 -18.54 5.76 -18.11
CA ALA A 642 -19.58 4.81 -18.53
C ALA A 642 -19.15 3.93 -19.72
N ASN A 643 -18.12 4.33 -20.46
CA ASN A 643 -17.60 3.61 -21.63
C ASN A 643 -16.70 2.41 -21.27
N GLY A 644 -16.50 2.13 -19.99
CA GLY A 644 -15.68 1.01 -19.51
C GLY A 644 -14.18 1.28 -19.53
N VAL A 645 -13.39 0.30 -19.10
CA VAL A 645 -11.93 0.40 -18.96
C VAL A 645 -11.21 -0.60 -19.85
N ALA A 646 -10.25 -0.10 -20.64
CA ALA A 646 -9.31 -0.89 -21.41
C ALA A 646 -8.26 -1.53 -20.48
N LEU A 647 -8.48 -2.78 -20.05
CA LEU A 647 -7.63 -3.44 -19.05
C LEU A 647 -6.17 -3.51 -19.49
N TYR A 648 -5.89 -3.89 -20.73
CA TYR A 648 -4.52 -3.99 -21.25
C TYR A 648 -3.73 -2.66 -21.29
N LYS A 649 -4.42 -1.51 -21.33
CA LYS A 649 -3.77 -0.19 -21.28
C LYS A 649 -3.64 0.33 -19.86
N ASN A 650 -4.65 0.06 -19.03
CA ASN A 650 -4.75 0.59 -17.68
C ASN A 650 -4.29 -0.41 -16.61
N PHE A 651 -3.72 -1.57 -17.03
CA PHE A 651 -3.29 -2.60 -16.09
C PHE A 651 -2.21 -2.09 -15.13
N GLN A 652 -1.34 -1.17 -15.54
CA GLN A 652 -0.34 -0.59 -14.62
C GLN A 652 -0.99 0.20 -13.48
N ALA A 653 -2.05 0.98 -13.76
CA ALA A 653 -2.79 1.70 -12.74
C ALA A 653 -3.56 0.74 -11.81
N ILE A 654 -4.16 -0.30 -12.40
CA ILE A 654 -4.83 -1.38 -11.66
C ILE A 654 -3.81 -2.15 -10.82
N LYS A 655 -2.63 -2.46 -11.36
CA LYS A 655 -1.57 -3.18 -10.67
C LYS A 655 -1.01 -2.36 -9.52
N HIS A 656 -0.71 -1.08 -9.72
CA HIS A 656 -0.34 -0.19 -8.63
C HIS A 656 -1.42 -0.18 -7.54
N ARG A 657 -2.71 -0.19 -7.94
CA ARG A 657 -3.81 -0.27 -6.97
C ARG A 657 -3.86 -1.62 -6.25
N LEU A 658 -3.65 -2.73 -6.96
CA LEU A 658 -3.59 -4.08 -6.42
C LEU A 658 -2.40 -4.27 -5.49
N ASP A 659 -1.22 -3.77 -5.84
CA ASP A 659 -0.01 -3.85 -5.01
C ASP A 659 -0.18 -3.06 -3.71
N VAL A 660 -0.98 -1.99 -3.73
CA VAL A 660 -1.35 -1.21 -2.54
C VAL A 660 -2.43 -1.93 -1.70
N VAL A 661 -3.35 -2.63 -2.34
CA VAL A 661 -4.55 -3.22 -1.70
C VAL A 661 -4.31 -4.66 -1.21
N ALA A 662 -3.58 -5.45 -1.97
CA ALA A 662 -3.31 -6.86 -1.73
C ALA A 662 -2.04 -7.26 -2.51
N PRO A 663 -0.84 -7.00 -1.93
CA PRO A 663 0.43 -7.38 -2.51
C PRO A 663 0.44 -8.86 -2.89
N ASP A 664 0.98 -9.18 -4.06
CA ASP A 664 1.13 -10.55 -4.57
C ASP A 664 -0.16 -11.36 -4.82
N ALA A 665 -1.36 -10.77 -4.62
CA ALA A 665 -2.62 -11.48 -4.85
C ALA A 665 -2.79 -11.93 -6.32
N PHE A 666 -2.28 -11.11 -7.25
CA PHE A 666 -2.26 -11.37 -8.69
C PHE A 666 -0.85 -11.21 -9.26
N PRO A 667 -0.17 -12.30 -9.65
CA PRO A 667 1.20 -12.23 -10.15
C PRO A 667 1.32 -11.54 -11.52
N ASN A 668 0.25 -11.56 -12.32
CA ASN A 668 0.22 -11.00 -13.66
C ASN A 668 -1.19 -10.57 -14.10
N GLU A 669 -1.27 -9.83 -15.21
CA GLU A 669 -2.53 -9.35 -15.81
C GLU A 669 -3.50 -10.51 -16.09
N HIS A 670 -2.99 -11.63 -16.59
CA HIS A 670 -3.82 -12.78 -16.92
C HIS A 670 -4.54 -13.35 -15.70
N ALA A 671 -3.87 -13.44 -14.54
CA ALA A 671 -4.46 -13.90 -13.29
C ALA A 671 -5.60 -12.98 -12.83
N TYR A 672 -5.39 -11.66 -12.95
CA TYR A 672 -6.41 -10.66 -12.62
C TYR A 672 -7.62 -10.73 -13.57
N VAL A 673 -7.38 -10.71 -14.88
CA VAL A 673 -8.45 -10.75 -15.88
C VAL A 673 -9.25 -12.06 -15.77
N SER A 674 -8.58 -13.20 -15.58
CA SER A 674 -9.25 -14.48 -15.39
C SER A 674 -10.14 -14.49 -14.14
N ALA A 675 -9.69 -13.88 -13.03
CA ALA A 675 -10.50 -13.76 -11.82
C ALA A 675 -11.69 -12.81 -12.02
N LEU A 676 -11.48 -11.68 -12.71
CA LEU A 676 -12.51 -10.68 -13.00
C LEU A 676 -13.63 -11.24 -13.90
N LEU A 677 -13.27 -11.95 -14.98
CA LEU A 677 -14.22 -12.48 -15.97
C LEU A 677 -15.08 -13.64 -15.47
N ARG A 678 -14.76 -14.22 -14.30
CA ARG A 678 -15.64 -15.18 -13.62
C ARG A 678 -16.88 -14.51 -13.03
N ASN A 679 -16.88 -13.19 -12.88
CA ASN A 679 -18.03 -12.47 -12.37
C ASN A 679 -19.03 -12.14 -13.51
N PRO A 680 -20.31 -12.54 -13.39
CA PRO A 680 -21.31 -12.34 -14.44
C PRO A 680 -21.69 -10.88 -14.68
N ASP A 681 -21.42 -9.99 -13.72
CA ASP A 681 -21.70 -8.54 -13.86
C ASP A 681 -20.67 -7.83 -14.75
N ILE A 682 -19.56 -8.49 -15.10
CA ILE A 682 -18.55 -7.95 -16.00
C ILE A 682 -18.92 -8.27 -17.44
N LEU A 683 -19.03 -7.21 -18.24
CA LEU A 683 -19.45 -7.30 -19.63
C LEU A 683 -18.36 -6.73 -20.55
N LEU A 684 -18.18 -7.37 -21.71
CA LEU A 684 -17.27 -6.89 -22.74
C LEU A 684 -17.91 -5.69 -23.42
N TRP A 685 -17.31 -4.51 -23.29
CA TRP A 685 -17.84 -3.27 -23.85
C TRP A 685 -17.04 -2.76 -25.05
N GLY A 686 -15.87 -3.34 -25.33
CA GLY A 686 -15.02 -3.00 -26.47
C GLY A 686 -13.77 -3.88 -26.53
N TRP A 687 -12.80 -3.56 -27.40
CA TRP A 687 -11.56 -4.35 -27.55
C TRP A 687 -10.70 -4.30 -26.28
N GLY A 688 -10.77 -5.36 -25.47
CA GLY A 688 -10.14 -5.40 -24.14
C GLY A 688 -10.73 -4.39 -23.16
N VAL A 689 -11.90 -3.82 -23.49
CA VAL A 689 -12.63 -2.84 -22.67
C VAL A 689 -13.77 -3.57 -21.99
N TYR A 690 -13.83 -3.47 -20.68
CA TYR A 690 -14.86 -4.10 -19.87
C TYR A 690 -15.67 -3.03 -19.12
N THR A 691 -16.92 -3.33 -18.81
CA THR A 691 -17.79 -2.49 -17.97
C THR A 691 -18.60 -3.36 -17.02
N THR A 692 -19.30 -2.74 -16.09
CA THR A 692 -20.19 -3.43 -15.14
C THR A 692 -21.65 -3.29 -15.57
N ARG A 693 -22.46 -4.30 -15.25
CA ARG A 693 -23.89 -4.38 -15.62
C ARG A 693 -24.69 -3.16 -15.16
N ASP A 694 -24.42 -2.65 -13.96
CA ASP A 694 -25.09 -1.50 -13.34
C ASP A 694 -24.84 -0.17 -14.05
N ARG A 695 -23.79 -0.08 -14.88
CA ARG A 695 -23.46 1.13 -15.65
C ARG A 695 -24.05 1.14 -17.07
N ILE A 696 -24.78 0.10 -17.45
CA ILE A 696 -25.43 0.05 -18.76
C ILE A 696 -26.64 0.98 -18.75
N THR A 697 -26.62 1.96 -19.64
CA THR A 697 -27.72 2.91 -19.84
C THR A 697 -28.82 2.37 -20.75
N ALA A 698 -28.50 1.42 -21.62
CA ALA A 698 -29.44 0.83 -22.57
C ALA A 698 -30.46 -0.08 -21.87
N SER A 699 -31.73 0.11 -22.18
CA SER A 699 -32.83 -0.72 -21.70
C SER A 699 -33.11 -1.90 -22.64
N PRO A 700 -33.86 -2.93 -22.20
CA PRO A 700 -34.32 -4.00 -23.08
C PRO A 700 -35.13 -3.48 -24.29
N ASP A 701 -35.89 -2.39 -24.10
CA ASP A 701 -36.74 -1.79 -25.14
C ASP A 701 -35.90 -1.11 -26.23
N ASP A 702 -34.76 -0.51 -25.87
CA ASP A 702 -33.83 0.08 -26.84
C ASP A 702 -33.23 -0.97 -27.78
N ILE A 703 -33.08 -2.21 -27.30
CA ILE A 703 -32.47 -3.33 -28.02
C ILE A 703 -33.52 -4.19 -28.77
N ALA A 704 -34.81 -4.09 -28.40
CA ALA A 704 -35.88 -4.90 -28.98
C ALA A 704 -35.99 -4.80 -30.52
N PRO A 705 -35.93 -3.59 -31.15
CA PRO A 705 -36.00 -3.46 -32.60
C PRO A 705 -34.85 -4.18 -33.31
N ILE A 706 -33.67 -4.17 -32.71
CA ILE A 706 -32.47 -4.81 -33.24
C ILE A 706 -32.58 -6.33 -33.14
N ALA A 707 -33.09 -6.84 -32.01
CA ALA A 707 -33.35 -8.27 -31.85
C ALA A 707 -34.34 -8.78 -32.93
N GLU A 708 -35.45 -8.06 -33.18
CA GLU A 708 -36.42 -8.48 -34.20
C GLU A 708 -35.84 -8.38 -35.62
N TRP A 709 -34.99 -7.39 -35.90
CA TRP A 709 -34.27 -7.32 -37.16
C TRP A 709 -33.34 -8.53 -37.37
N ILE A 710 -32.56 -8.92 -36.35
CA ILE A 710 -31.68 -10.11 -36.41
C ILE A 710 -32.52 -11.37 -36.68
N ILE A 711 -33.64 -11.54 -35.98
CA ILE A 711 -34.58 -12.67 -36.19
C ILE A 711 -35.10 -12.68 -37.63
N THR A 712 -35.43 -11.51 -38.18
CA THR A 712 -35.90 -11.37 -39.56
C THR A 712 -34.83 -11.79 -40.58
N GLN A 713 -33.55 -11.49 -40.34
CA GLN A 713 -32.46 -11.94 -41.20
C GLN A 713 -32.27 -13.47 -41.13
N PHE A 714 -32.40 -14.06 -39.95
CA PHE A 714 -32.38 -15.52 -39.80
C PHE A 714 -33.56 -16.20 -40.52
N ARG A 715 -34.76 -15.60 -40.50
CA ARG A 715 -35.91 -16.06 -41.29
C ARG A 715 -35.66 -15.98 -42.81
N LYS A 716 -34.81 -15.06 -43.27
CA LYS A 716 -34.37 -14.96 -44.68
C LYS A 716 -33.29 -16.00 -45.06
N GLY A 717 -32.89 -16.88 -44.14
CA GLY A 717 -31.94 -17.95 -44.41
C GLY A 717 -30.46 -17.57 -44.15
N VAL A 718 -30.19 -16.46 -43.46
CA VAL A 718 -28.84 -16.12 -42.99
C VAL A 718 -28.49 -17.05 -41.82
N PRO A 719 -27.44 -17.88 -41.89
CA PRO A 719 -27.15 -18.86 -40.83
C PRO A 719 -26.41 -18.25 -39.63
N GLN A 720 -25.73 -17.10 -39.83
CA GLN A 720 -24.92 -16.44 -38.82
C GLN A 720 -24.81 -14.95 -39.13
N LEU A 721 -24.94 -14.14 -38.09
CA LEU A 721 -24.75 -12.68 -38.16
C LEU A 721 -23.70 -12.22 -37.17
N SER A 722 -22.94 -11.21 -37.55
CA SER A 722 -22.09 -10.47 -36.61
C SER A 722 -22.94 -9.41 -35.91
N SER A 723 -22.75 -9.19 -34.60
CA SER A 723 -23.32 -8.03 -33.90
C SER A 723 -22.90 -6.72 -34.58
N ARG A 724 -21.78 -6.70 -35.32
CA ARG A 724 -21.37 -5.57 -36.16
C ARG A 724 -22.38 -5.22 -37.25
N ALA A 725 -23.00 -6.20 -37.91
CA ALA A 725 -23.99 -5.94 -38.95
C ALA A 725 -25.17 -5.16 -38.38
N ALA A 726 -25.72 -5.67 -37.28
CA ALA A 726 -26.80 -5.03 -36.55
C ALA A 726 -26.39 -3.65 -36.00
N TYR A 727 -25.16 -3.50 -35.51
CA TYR A 727 -24.65 -2.22 -35.03
C TYR A 727 -24.57 -1.16 -36.13
N LEU A 728 -24.10 -1.52 -37.33
CA LEU A 728 -23.99 -0.60 -38.45
C LEU A 728 -25.36 -0.15 -38.96
N GLU A 729 -26.34 -1.06 -38.97
CA GLU A 729 -27.73 -0.75 -39.37
C GLU A 729 -28.41 0.23 -38.41
N PHE A 730 -28.21 0.05 -37.09
CA PHE A 730 -28.89 0.83 -36.05
C PHE A 730 -27.96 1.81 -35.30
N ARG A 731 -26.87 2.26 -35.95
CA ARG A 731 -25.77 2.97 -35.29
C ARG A 731 -26.22 4.18 -34.48
N GLU A 732 -27.02 5.06 -35.08
CA GLU A 732 -27.46 6.30 -34.43
C GLU A 732 -28.33 6.00 -33.19
N SER A 733 -29.31 5.09 -33.33
CA SER A 733 -30.18 4.68 -32.22
C SER A 733 -29.40 4.03 -31.07
N LEU A 734 -28.44 3.17 -31.40
CA LEU A 734 -27.61 2.47 -30.42
C LEU A 734 -26.65 3.42 -29.71
N TYR A 735 -26.05 4.35 -30.45
CA TYR A 735 -25.15 5.35 -29.88
C TYR A 735 -25.89 6.26 -28.90
N SER A 736 -27.12 6.69 -29.23
CA SER A 736 -27.98 7.47 -28.33
C SER A 736 -28.38 6.70 -27.06
N ALA A 737 -28.50 5.37 -27.13
CA ALA A 737 -28.77 4.51 -25.98
C ALA A 737 -27.52 4.17 -25.14
N GLY A 738 -26.34 4.67 -25.53
CA GLY A 738 -25.05 4.41 -24.86
C GLY A 738 -24.35 3.10 -25.30
N VAL A 739 -24.84 2.44 -26.34
CA VAL A 739 -24.19 1.28 -26.97
C VAL A 739 -23.28 1.79 -28.08
N THR A 740 -21.99 1.95 -27.78
CA THR A 740 -21.06 2.71 -28.65
C THR A 740 -20.34 1.87 -29.72
N ASN A 741 -20.47 0.53 -29.68
CA ASN A 741 -19.81 -0.36 -30.64
C ASN A 741 -20.44 -1.77 -30.66
N GLU A 742 -19.93 -2.63 -31.56
CA GLU A 742 -20.47 -3.98 -31.78
C GLU A 742 -20.31 -4.95 -30.58
N HIS A 743 -19.33 -4.73 -29.71
CA HIS A 743 -19.10 -5.57 -28.52
C HIS A 743 -20.11 -5.22 -27.43
N ALA A 744 -20.35 -3.92 -27.23
CA ALA A 744 -21.40 -3.44 -26.33
C ALA A 744 -22.78 -3.99 -26.76
N LEU A 745 -23.09 -3.96 -28.06
CA LEU A 745 -24.34 -4.53 -28.58
C LEU A 745 -24.42 -6.04 -28.33
N TYR A 746 -23.33 -6.78 -28.59
CA TYR A 746 -23.27 -8.22 -28.31
C TYR A 746 -23.56 -8.52 -26.83
N SER A 747 -22.94 -7.76 -25.93
CA SER A 747 -23.16 -7.90 -24.49
C SER A 747 -24.60 -7.57 -24.09
N CYS A 748 -25.22 -6.55 -24.69
CA CYS A 748 -26.64 -6.22 -24.47
C CYS A 748 -27.58 -7.33 -24.97
N LEU A 749 -27.33 -7.89 -26.16
CA LEU A 749 -28.09 -9.03 -26.68
C LEU A 749 -27.98 -10.25 -25.76
N ARG A 750 -26.77 -10.52 -25.23
CA ARG A 750 -26.56 -11.59 -24.25
C ARG A 750 -27.25 -11.32 -22.91
N LEU A 751 -27.32 -10.04 -22.51
CA LEU A 751 -27.90 -9.62 -21.25
C LEU A 751 -29.43 -9.69 -21.24
N PHE A 752 -30.06 -9.21 -22.32
CA PHE A 752 -31.51 -9.01 -22.38
C PHE A 752 -32.25 -10.06 -23.24
N TYR A 753 -31.56 -10.75 -24.15
CA TYR A 753 -32.17 -11.63 -25.16
C TYR A 753 -31.41 -12.96 -25.34
N SER A 754 -30.77 -13.48 -24.28
CA SER A 754 -30.04 -14.76 -24.33
C SER A 754 -30.94 -15.98 -24.56
N ASP A 755 -32.24 -15.86 -24.29
CA ASP A 755 -33.29 -16.84 -24.58
C ASP A 755 -33.66 -16.89 -26.07
N ARG A 756 -33.34 -15.85 -26.85
CA ARG A 756 -33.70 -15.74 -28.28
C ARG A 756 -32.56 -16.05 -29.24
N PHE A 757 -31.32 -16.03 -28.78
CA PHE A 757 -30.13 -16.19 -29.63
C PHE A 757 -29.10 -17.13 -29.01
N PHE A 758 -28.41 -17.91 -29.86
CA PHE A 758 -27.20 -18.61 -29.44
C PHE A 758 -25.99 -17.68 -29.62
N LEU A 759 -25.37 -17.30 -28.50
CA LEU A 759 -24.30 -16.27 -28.41
C LEU A 759 -23.01 -16.87 -27.80
N PRO A 760 -22.30 -17.75 -28.52
CA PRO A 760 -21.15 -18.48 -27.98
C PRO A 760 -19.89 -17.63 -27.82
N LYS A 761 -19.63 -16.71 -28.76
CA LYS A 761 -18.43 -15.87 -28.77
C LYS A 761 -18.64 -14.60 -29.56
N CYS A 762 -18.36 -13.45 -28.94
CA CYS A 762 -18.41 -12.14 -29.62
C CYS A 762 -17.51 -12.14 -30.88
N PRO A 763 -17.96 -11.59 -32.02
CA PRO A 763 -19.23 -10.90 -32.26
C PRO A 763 -20.35 -11.78 -32.85
N ARG A 764 -20.28 -13.12 -32.73
CA ARG A 764 -21.14 -14.03 -33.51
C ARG A 764 -22.49 -14.29 -32.85
N VAL A 765 -23.56 -14.01 -33.60
CA VAL A 765 -24.96 -14.26 -33.27
C VAL A 765 -25.51 -15.35 -34.17
N TYR A 766 -26.13 -16.36 -33.57
CA TYR A 766 -26.76 -17.49 -34.25
C TYR A 766 -28.25 -17.60 -33.87
N PRO A 767 -29.08 -18.26 -34.71
CA PRO A 767 -30.42 -18.67 -34.31
C PRO A 767 -30.38 -19.56 -33.07
N ILE A 768 -31.39 -19.47 -32.19
CA ILE A 768 -31.45 -20.28 -30.95
C ILE A 768 -31.46 -21.79 -31.21
N THR A 769 -31.90 -22.21 -32.40
CA THR A 769 -31.94 -23.63 -32.82
C THR A 769 -30.54 -24.20 -33.14
N GLN A 770 -29.52 -23.35 -33.24
CA GLN A 770 -28.15 -23.76 -33.56
C GLN A 770 -27.46 -24.30 -32.29
N SER A 771 -26.85 -25.48 -32.39
CA SER A 771 -26.13 -26.12 -31.27
C SER A 771 -24.59 -26.08 -31.39
N SER A 772 -24.05 -25.73 -32.56
CA SER A 772 -22.61 -25.75 -32.82
C SER A 772 -22.11 -24.48 -33.54
N ILE A 773 -20.86 -24.12 -33.22
CA ILE A 773 -20.17 -22.97 -33.80
C ILE A 773 -19.58 -23.39 -35.15
N GLN A 774 -19.97 -22.70 -36.23
CA GLN A 774 -19.34 -22.87 -37.53
C GLN A 774 -18.10 -21.98 -37.67
N SER A 775 -17.05 -22.50 -38.33
CA SER A 775 -15.87 -21.70 -38.68
C SER A 775 -16.16 -20.74 -39.84
N TYR A 776 -15.39 -19.66 -39.98
CA TYR A 776 -15.55 -18.75 -41.12
C TYR A 776 -15.32 -19.48 -42.46
N GLY A 777 -14.38 -20.43 -42.49
CA GLY A 777 -14.12 -21.27 -43.66
C GLY A 777 -15.30 -22.14 -44.05
N GLU A 778 -15.99 -22.77 -43.09
CA GLU A 778 -17.21 -23.56 -43.35
C GLU A 778 -18.34 -22.71 -43.93
N ILE A 779 -18.59 -21.53 -43.35
CA ILE A 779 -19.67 -20.63 -43.80
C ILE A 779 -19.40 -20.14 -45.22
N LEU A 780 -18.16 -19.73 -45.50
CA LEU A 780 -17.76 -19.26 -46.82
C LEU A 780 -17.77 -20.39 -47.85
N SER A 781 -17.29 -21.58 -47.48
CA SER A 781 -17.30 -22.75 -48.36
C SER A 781 -18.73 -23.17 -48.70
N ALA A 782 -19.65 -23.21 -47.72
CA ALA A 782 -21.04 -23.55 -47.97
C ALA A 782 -21.78 -22.52 -48.87
N HIS A 783 -21.36 -21.26 -48.82
CA HIS A 783 -21.89 -20.23 -49.72
C HIS A 783 -21.38 -20.42 -51.16
N LEU A 784 -20.08 -20.68 -51.33
CA LEU A 784 -19.49 -21.00 -52.64
C LEU A 784 -20.07 -22.31 -53.21
N ASP A 785 -20.25 -23.34 -52.38
CA ASP A 785 -20.85 -24.63 -52.78
C ASP A 785 -22.27 -24.46 -53.35
N ARG A 786 -23.02 -23.47 -52.86
CA ARG A 786 -24.39 -23.17 -53.32
C ARG A 786 -24.44 -22.34 -54.60
N HIS A 787 -23.47 -21.45 -54.79
CA HIS A 787 -23.52 -20.41 -55.85
C HIS A 787 -22.44 -20.56 -56.93
N GLY A 788 -21.51 -21.50 -56.77
CA GLY A 788 -20.33 -21.65 -57.62
C GLY A 788 -19.28 -20.57 -57.39
N PRO A 789 -18.31 -20.42 -58.32
CA PRO A 789 -17.27 -19.41 -58.20
C PRO A 789 -17.81 -17.98 -58.27
N LEU A 790 -17.47 -17.15 -57.28
CA LEU A 790 -17.99 -15.79 -57.13
C LEU A 790 -16.89 -14.72 -57.14
N PRO A 791 -17.15 -13.53 -57.70
CA PRO A 791 -16.27 -12.37 -57.56
C PRO A 791 -16.17 -11.91 -56.10
N LEU A 792 -15.01 -11.33 -55.74
CA LEU A 792 -14.74 -10.77 -54.43
C LEU A 792 -15.77 -9.70 -54.05
N VAL A 793 -16.24 -8.91 -55.02
CA VAL A 793 -17.26 -7.87 -54.78
C VAL A 793 -18.57 -8.49 -54.27
N THR A 794 -19.03 -9.57 -54.89
CA THR A 794 -20.24 -10.30 -54.44
C THR A 794 -20.05 -10.94 -53.07
N LEU A 795 -18.86 -11.48 -52.80
CA LEU A 795 -18.52 -11.97 -51.47
C LEU A 795 -18.43 -10.84 -50.44
N GLN A 796 -17.97 -9.65 -50.83
CA GLN A 796 -17.96 -8.49 -49.94
C GLN A 796 -19.38 -8.02 -49.62
N GLU A 797 -20.28 -7.97 -50.59
CA GLU A 797 -21.71 -7.68 -50.38
C GLU A 797 -22.34 -8.64 -49.36
N GLU A 798 -22.20 -9.94 -49.56
CA GLU A 798 -22.77 -10.93 -48.62
C GLU A 798 -22.07 -10.92 -47.26
N PHE A 799 -20.74 -10.99 -47.23
CA PHE A 799 -20.02 -11.24 -45.97
C PHE A 799 -19.74 -9.97 -45.17
N LEU A 800 -19.43 -8.84 -45.80
CA LEU A 800 -19.19 -7.58 -45.07
C LEU A 800 -20.49 -6.85 -44.78
N HIS A 801 -21.37 -6.67 -45.78
CA HIS A 801 -22.56 -5.85 -45.63
C HIS A 801 -23.73 -6.62 -45.00
N VAL A 802 -24.06 -7.81 -45.50
CA VAL A 802 -25.17 -8.59 -44.93
C VAL A 802 -24.75 -9.24 -43.61
N ARG A 803 -23.60 -9.94 -43.57
CA ARG A 803 -23.18 -10.71 -42.39
C ARG A 803 -22.32 -9.95 -41.38
N GLY A 804 -21.77 -8.79 -41.75
CA GLY A 804 -20.99 -7.93 -40.84
C GLY A 804 -19.58 -8.42 -40.53
N TRP A 805 -18.95 -9.19 -41.43
CA TRP A 805 -17.54 -9.56 -41.31
C TRP A 805 -16.64 -8.36 -41.59
N LYS A 806 -15.42 -8.39 -41.07
CA LYS A 806 -14.38 -7.43 -41.44
C LYS A 806 -13.74 -7.86 -42.76
N ASP A 807 -13.28 -6.90 -43.55
CA ASP A 807 -12.56 -7.16 -44.81
C ASP A 807 -11.33 -8.06 -44.60
N SER A 808 -10.59 -7.82 -43.50
CA SER A 808 -9.47 -8.68 -43.11
C SER A 808 -9.88 -10.11 -42.78
N GLN A 809 -11.06 -10.32 -42.16
CA GLN A 809 -11.58 -11.66 -41.86
C GLN A 809 -11.92 -12.41 -43.14
N LEU A 810 -12.60 -11.75 -44.09
CA LEU A 810 -12.91 -12.35 -45.39
C LEU A 810 -11.62 -12.70 -46.15
N THR A 811 -10.70 -11.75 -46.28
CA THR A 811 -9.42 -11.93 -47.00
C THR A 811 -8.55 -13.02 -46.37
N GLN A 812 -8.50 -13.09 -45.04
CA GLN A 812 -7.78 -14.14 -44.32
C GLN A 812 -8.45 -15.50 -44.48
N THR A 813 -9.78 -15.56 -44.49
CA THR A 813 -10.52 -16.82 -44.68
C THR A 813 -10.32 -17.34 -46.11
N LEU A 814 -10.40 -16.44 -47.11
CA LEU A 814 -10.14 -16.77 -48.52
C LEU A 814 -8.72 -17.28 -48.78
N SER A 815 -7.73 -16.84 -47.99
CA SER A 815 -6.33 -17.26 -48.15
C SER A 815 -5.94 -18.48 -47.33
N ARG A 816 -6.56 -18.72 -46.18
CA ARG A 816 -6.17 -19.79 -45.25
C ARG A 816 -7.05 -21.04 -45.33
N THR A 817 -8.22 -20.96 -45.95
CA THR A 817 -9.12 -22.12 -46.06
C THR A 817 -8.63 -22.99 -47.22
N PRO A 818 -8.10 -24.21 -46.96
CA PRO A 818 -7.44 -25.01 -48.01
C PRO A 818 -8.35 -25.34 -49.19
N ARG A 819 -9.65 -25.53 -48.92
CA ARG A 819 -10.66 -25.87 -49.92
C ARG A 819 -11.00 -24.72 -50.88
N ILE A 820 -10.63 -23.48 -50.55
CA ILE A 820 -10.96 -22.29 -51.35
C ILE A 820 -9.75 -21.91 -52.20
N ILE A 821 -9.96 -21.82 -53.51
CA ILE A 821 -8.93 -21.40 -54.46
C ILE A 821 -9.35 -20.18 -55.25
N ARG A 822 -8.35 -19.46 -55.77
CA ARG A 822 -8.58 -18.32 -56.66
C ARG A 822 -8.66 -18.82 -58.10
N VAL A 823 -9.85 -18.77 -58.69
CA VAL A 823 -10.10 -19.26 -60.05
C VAL A 823 -9.85 -18.19 -61.12
N ASP A 824 -9.88 -16.91 -60.74
CA ASP A 824 -9.53 -15.77 -61.62
C ASP A 824 -9.11 -14.53 -60.80
N LYS A 825 -8.82 -13.41 -61.48
CA LYS A 825 -8.48 -12.12 -60.87
C LYS A 825 -9.64 -11.59 -60.02
N GLY A 826 -9.62 -11.97 -58.75
CA GLY A 826 -10.61 -11.55 -57.76
C GLY A 826 -11.85 -12.44 -57.77
N VAL A 827 -11.77 -13.66 -58.29
CA VAL A 827 -12.86 -14.65 -58.27
C VAL A 827 -12.39 -15.87 -57.50
N TYR A 828 -13.23 -16.39 -56.61
CA TYR A 828 -12.92 -17.49 -55.70
C TYR A 828 -13.93 -18.62 -55.87
N GLY A 829 -13.46 -19.85 -55.79
CA GLY A 829 -14.27 -21.07 -55.91
C GLY A 829 -13.70 -22.19 -55.03
N LEU A 830 -14.31 -23.37 -55.12
CA LEU A 830 -13.87 -24.54 -54.34
C LEU A 830 -12.98 -25.46 -55.17
N ILE A 831 -11.90 -25.96 -54.58
CA ILE A 831 -10.99 -26.93 -55.23
C ILE A 831 -11.69 -28.23 -55.63
N ASP A 832 -12.73 -28.61 -54.87
CA ASP A 832 -13.53 -29.82 -55.09
C ASP A 832 -14.16 -29.87 -56.49
N GLU A 833 -14.52 -28.71 -57.05
CA GLU A 833 -15.05 -28.60 -58.41
C GLU A 833 -14.01 -29.00 -59.48
N TYR A 834 -12.72 -29.02 -59.12
CA TYR A 834 -11.58 -29.23 -60.02
C TYR A 834 -10.77 -30.50 -59.73
N GLN A 835 -11.18 -31.36 -58.79
CA GLN A 835 -10.44 -32.60 -58.46
C GLN A 835 -10.19 -33.49 -59.68
N HIS A 836 -11.10 -33.51 -60.65
CA HIS A 836 -10.97 -34.25 -61.91
C HIS A 836 -9.77 -33.80 -62.78
N LEU A 837 -9.12 -32.67 -62.46
CA LEU A 837 -7.93 -32.15 -63.13
C LEU A 837 -6.61 -32.60 -62.51
N GLU A 838 -6.61 -33.21 -61.32
CA GLU A 838 -5.38 -33.56 -60.57
C GLU A 838 -4.36 -34.36 -61.40
N PRO A 839 -4.70 -35.49 -62.06
CA PRO A 839 -3.74 -36.24 -62.88
C PRO A 839 -3.12 -35.42 -64.00
N LYS A 840 -3.89 -34.48 -64.57
CA LYS A 840 -3.49 -33.64 -65.70
C LYS A 840 -2.59 -32.47 -65.27
N VAL A 841 -2.79 -31.96 -64.05
CA VAL A 841 -1.96 -30.91 -63.46
C VAL A 841 -0.61 -31.48 -63.03
N LEU A 842 -0.57 -32.75 -62.58
CA LEU A 842 0.67 -33.45 -62.28
C LEU A 842 1.60 -33.57 -63.51
N ASP A 843 1.08 -33.63 -64.75
CA ASP A 843 1.93 -33.58 -65.95
C ASP A 843 2.62 -32.22 -66.13
N LEU A 844 1.93 -31.12 -65.79
CA LEU A 844 2.49 -29.76 -65.82
C LEU A 844 3.56 -29.56 -64.73
N SER A 845 3.49 -30.34 -63.64
CA SER A 845 4.51 -30.33 -62.57
C SER A 845 5.90 -30.67 -63.10
N VAL A 846 6.03 -31.59 -64.07
CA VAL A 846 7.32 -32.00 -64.63
C VAL A 846 7.99 -30.84 -65.38
N ALA A 847 7.21 -30.10 -66.17
CA ALA A 847 7.70 -28.92 -66.88
C ALA A 847 8.15 -27.82 -65.90
N LEU A 848 7.39 -27.59 -64.83
CA LEU A 848 7.77 -26.61 -63.80
C LEU A 848 9.08 -27.02 -63.09
N MET A 849 9.22 -28.29 -62.72
CA MET A 849 10.40 -28.83 -62.06
C MET A 849 11.66 -28.68 -62.92
N SER A 850 11.55 -28.97 -64.23
CA SER A 850 12.68 -28.79 -65.15
C SER A 850 13.15 -27.34 -65.24
N LYS A 851 12.23 -26.37 -65.19
CA LYS A 851 12.61 -24.96 -65.18
C LYS A 851 13.21 -24.51 -63.87
N LEU A 852 12.63 -24.92 -62.73
CA LEU A 852 13.15 -24.54 -61.41
C LEU A 852 14.60 -24.99 -61.21
N LYS A 853 14.94 -26.19 -61.71
CA LYS A 853 16.33 -26.68 -61.73
C LYS A 853 17.26 -25.86 -62.63
N ALA A 854 16.74 -25.18 -63.66
CA ALA A 854 17.55 -24.39 -64.59
C ALA A 854 17.77 -22.93 -64.14
N THR A 855 16.84 -22.34 -63.38
CA THR A 855 16.93 -20.95 -62.91
C THR A 855 17.35 -20.80 -61.45
N GLY A 856 17.34 -21.89 -60.69
CA GLY A 856 18.05 -22.02 -59.43
C GLY A 856 17.47 -21.23 -58.25
N ASP A 857 16.14 -21.10 -58.12
CA ASP A 857 15.44 -21.03 -56.81
C ASP A 857 13.94 -20.68 -56.93
N ASP A 858 13.55 -19.81 -57.87
CA ASP A 858 12.17 -19.30 -57.97
C ASP A 858 11.74 -19.05 -59.43
N ILE A 859 10.48 -19.35 -59.73
CA ILE A 859 9.84 -19.11 -61.02
C ILE A 859 8.42 -18.58 -60.83
N SER A 860 8.07 -17.58 -61.64
CA SER A 860 6.69 -17.14 -61.78
C SER A 860 5.85 -18.20 -62.51
N ILE A 861 4.75 -18.65 -61.91
CA ILE A 861 3.76 -19.54 -62.54
C ILE A 861 3.25 -19.00 -63.88
N ARG A 862 3.29 -17.67 -64.07
CA ARG A 862 2.96 -17.01 -65.35
C ARG A 862 3.85 -17.48 -66.49
N ALA A 863 5.11 -17.79 -66.22
CA ALA A 863 6.04 -18.31 -67.21
C ALA A 863 5.60 -19.72 -67.68
N LEU A 864 5.18 -20.57 -66.74
CA LEU A 864 4.65 -21.90 -67.06
C LEU A 864 3.33 -21.80 -67.84
N PHE A 865 2.40 -20.97 -67.37
CA PHE A 865 1.12 -20.76 -68.05
C PHE A 865 1.31 -20.21 -69.47
N SER A 866 2.19 -19.22 -69.65
CA SER A 866 2.43 -18.62 -70.97
C SER A 866 3.05 -19.60 -71.96
N GLU A 867 4.00 -20.43 -71.52
CA GLU A 867 4.63 -21.43 -72.38
C GLU A 867 3.67 -22.58 -72.70
N LYS A 868 2.92 -23.06 -71.71
CA LYS A 868 2.00 -24.20 -71.85
C LYS A 868 0.55 -23.76 -72.06
N LYS A 869 0.32 -22.55 -72.56
CA LYS A 869 -1.02 -21.94 -72.67
C LYS A 869 -2.01 -22.83 -73.41
N ALA A 870 -1.61 -23.38 -74.56
CA ALA A 870 -2.45 -24.28 -75.35
C ALA A 870 -2.80 -25.58 -74.62
N THR A 871 -1.88 -26.10 -73.79
CA THR A 871 -2.14 -27.27 -72.95
C THR A 871 -3.08 -26.89 -71.80
N CYS A 872 -2.82 -25.80 -71.08
CA CYS A 872 -3.66 -25.32 -69.99
C CYS A 872 -5.11 -25.10 -70.44
N LEU A 873 -5.33 -24.41 -71.57
CA LEU A 873 -6.67 -24.16 -72.11
C LEU A 873 -7.42 -25.44 -72.46
N ARG A 874 -6.73 -26.45 -73.02
CA ARG A 874 -7.32 -27.77 -73.34
C ARG A 874 -7.74 -28.55 -72.09
N LEU A 875 -7.06 -28.32 -70.97
CA LEU A 875 -7.36 -28.93 -69.68
C LEU A 875 -8.44 -28.18 -68.89
N GLY A 876 -9.00 -27.09 -69.43
CA GLY A 876 -9.96 -26.23 -68.71
C GLY A 876 -9.31 -25.22 -67.76
N ILE A 877 -7.99 -25.03 -67.85
CA ILE A 877 -7.25 -24.04 -67.05
C ILE A 877 -7.12 -22.75 -67.86
N HIS A 878 -8.00 -21.79 -67.56
CA HIS A 878 -8.18 -20.59 -68.40
C HIS A 878 -7.23 -19.43 -68.10
N ASN A 879 -6.61 -19.41 -66.93
CA ASN A 879 -5.68 -18.37 -66.49
C ASN A 879 -4.62 -18.91 -65.52
N GLU A 880 -3.61 -18.09 -65.25
CA GLU A 880 -2.51 -18.43 -64.35
C GLU A 880 -2.93 -18.53 -62.87
N TYR A 881 -4.04 -17.93 -62.45
CA TYR A 881 -4.53 -18.00 -61.07
C TYR A 881 -5.08 -19.38 -60.75
N LEU A 882 -5.92 -19.92 -61.65
CA LEU A 882 -6.43 -21.28 -61.54
C LEU A 882 -5.27 -22.29 -61.60
N LEU A 883 -4.31 -22.11 -62.51
CA LEU A 883 -3.12 -22.97 -62.56
C LEU A 883 -2.36 -22.96 -61.22
N TYR A 884 -2.14 -21.77 -60.65
CA TYR A 884 -1.48 -21.63 -59.35
C TYR A 884 -2.25 -22.32 -58.23
N GLY A 885 -3.57 -22.12 -58.15
CA GLY A 885 -4.42 -22.73 -57.14
C GLY A 885 -4.41 -24.26 -57.22
N LEU A 886 -4.56 -24.82 -58.42
CA LEU A 886 -4.53 -26.27 -58.64
C LEU A 886 -3.16 -26.87 -58.32
N MET A 887 -2.06 -26.24 -58.77
CA MET A 887 -0.72 -26.73 -58.47
C MET A 887 -0.37 -26.60 -56.99
N SER A 888 -0.85 -25.55 -56.32
CA SER A 888 -0.66 -25.37 -54.88
C SER A 888 -1.33 -26.43 -54.04
N ASP A 889 -2.42 -27.03 -54.51
CA ASP A 889 -3.12 -28.10 -53.79
C ASP A 889 -2.55 -29.48 -54.18
N PHE A 890 -2.48 -29.78 -55.48
CA PHE A 890 -2.09 -31.09 -56.00
C PHE A 890 -0.59 -31.37 -56.01
N CYS A 891 0.26 -30.35 -55.91
CA CYS A 891 1.74 -30.49 -55.99
C CYS A 891 2.47 -29.87 -54.78
N ASN A 892 1.80 -29.74 -53.62
CA ASN A 892 2.39 -29.16 -52.40
C ASN A 892 3.54 -29.98 -51.81
N ASP A 893 3.65 -31.24 -52.20
CA ASP A 893 4.72 -32.19 -51.86
C ASP A 893 6.02 -31.88 -52.62
N ARG A 894 5.91 -31.27 -53.80
CA ARG A 894 7.03 -31.03 -54.73
C ARG A 894 7.48 -29.58 -54.80
N PHE A 895 6.54 -28.65 -54.64
CA PHE A 895 6.82 -27.21 -54.75
C PHE A 895 6.29 -26.41 -53.58
N THR A 896 6.87 -25.22 -53.40
CA THR A 896 6.43 -24.25 -52.40
C THR A 896 5.69 -23.10 -53.06
N PHE A 897 4.46 -22.85 -52.61
CA PHE A 897 3.56 -21.82 -53.13
C PHE A 897 3.30 -20.77 -52.04
N ARG A 898 4.26 -19.85 -51.84
CA ARG A 898 4.20 -18.88 -50.73
C ARG A 898 3.42 -17.62 -51.07
N ARG A 899 3.57 -17.12 -52.30
CA ARG A 899 2.90 -15.91 -52.78
C ARG A 899 2.75 -15.97 -54.29
N PHE A 900 1.54 -15.80 -54.80
CA PHE A 900 1.33 -15.67 -56.25
C PHE A 900 2.12 -14.46 -56.80
N PRO A 901 2.84 -14.59 -57.93
CA PRO A 901 2.89 -15.75 -58.83
C PRO A 901 4.06 -16.73 -58.57
N HIS A 902 4.83 -16.59 -57.49
CA HIS A 902 6.08 -17.29 -57.22
C HIS A 902 5.89 -18.75 -56.80
N VAL A 903 6.74 -19.62 -57.35
CA VAL A 903 6.82 -21.05 -57.06
C VAL A 903 8.28 -21.45 -56.90
N GLY A 904 8.61 -22.12 -55.80
CA GLY A 904 9.94 -22.64 -55.51
C GLY A 904 9.95 -24.16 -55.29
N LEU A 905 11.12 -24.74 -55.02
CA LEU A 905 11.23 -26.14 -54.61
C LEU A 905 10.97 -26.30 -53.11
N VAL A 906 10.48 -27.48 -52.69
CA VAL A 906 10.38 -27.85 -51.27
C VAL A 906 11.78 -28.07 -50.69
N GLY A 907 12.08 -27.41 -49.57
CA GLY A 907 13.38 -27.51 -48.88
C GLY A 907 14.50 -26.58 -49.39
N GLY A 908 14.22 -25.68 -50.34
CA GLY A 908 15.20 -24.66 -50.75
C GLY A 908 15.45 -23.60 -49.67
N GLU A 909 16.68 -23.05 -49.62
CA GLU A 909 17.13 -21.98 -48.69
C GLU A 909 16.41 -20.64 -48.86
N ALA A 910 15.38 -20.58 -49.71
CA ALA A 910 14.57 -19.39 -49.87
C ALA A 910 13.78 -19.13 -48.57
N ASP A 911 14.16 -18.10 -47.83
CA ASP A 911 13.52 -17.67 -46.59
C ASP A 911 12.08 -17.15 -46.82
N ALA A 912 11.25 -17.26 -45.80
CA ALA A 912 9.84 -16.82 -45.83
C ALA A 912 9.75 -15.29 -45.89
N GLY A 913 10.01 -14.71 -47.07
CA GLY A 913 9.98 -13.25 -47.23
C GLY A 913 10.70 -12.68 -48.46
N GLN A 914 11.19 -13.52 -49.38
CA GLN A 914 11.97 -13.01 -50.52
C GLN A 914 11.09 -12.22 -51.50
N SER A 915 11.05 -10.90 -51.30
CA SER A 915 10.55 -9.94 -52.26
C SER A 915 11.41 -9.94 -53.53
N HIS A 916 10.87 -9.46 -54.66
CA HIS A 916 11.67 -9.22 -55.88
C HIS A 916 12.99 -8.48 -55.57
N ARG A 917 12.94 -7.53 -54.62
CA ARG A 917 14.10 -6.82 -54.06
C ARG A 917 15.17 -7.75 -53.50
N GLY A 918 14.82 -8.64 -52.58
CA GLY A 918 15.77 -9.58 -51.96
C GLY A 918 16.36 -10.61 -52.93
N ILE A 919 15.60 -11.03 -53.95
CA ILE A 919 16.10 -11.94 -55.00
C ILE A 919 17.11 -11.20 -55.89
N LEU A 920 16.79 -9.99 -56.32
CA LEU A 920 17.70 -9.15 -57.11
C LEU A 920 18.97 -8.79 -56.30
N ASN A 921 18.83 -8.49 -55.01
CA ASN A 921 19.94 -8.09 -54.14
C ASN A 921 20.99 -9.20 -54.04
N ARG A 922 20.57 -10.44 -53.73
CA ARG A 922 21.47 -11.60 -53.67
C ARG A 922 22.15 -11.87 -55.02
N TYR A 923 21.40 -11.76 -56.11
CA TYR A 923 21.96 -11.94 -57.45
C TYR A 923 23.06 -10.92 -57.74
N LEU A 924 22.80 -9.63 -57.50
CA LEU A 924 23.78 -8.56 -57.72
C LEU A 924 24.99 -8.67 -56.77
N ALA A 925 24.76 -9.00 -55.49
CA ALA A 925 25.84 -9.22 -54.52
C ALA A 925 26.74 -10.40 -54.94
N SER A 926 26.16 -11.48 -55.49
CA SER A 926 26.91 -12.66 -55.93
C SER A 926 27.78 -12.44 -57.18
N LEU A 927 27.48 -11.42 -57.99
CA LEU A 927 28.22 -11.13 -59.22
C LEU A 927 29.53 -10.37 -58.96
N GLY A 928 29.62 -9.63 -57.84
CA GLY A 928 30.84 -8.91 -57.44
C GLY A 928 31.27 -7.78 -58.40
N THR A 929 30.41 -7.36 -59.34
CA THR A 929 30.71 -6.35 -60.36
C THR A 929 29.44 -5.60 -60.78
N SER A 930 29.58 -4.57 -61.63
CA SER A 930 28.46 -3.81 -62.19
C SER A 930 27.77 -4.57 -63.33
N VAL A 931 26.47 -4.30 -63.52
CA VAL A 931 25.61 -5.07 -64.42
C VAL A 931 24.67 -4.13 -65.19
N PHE A 932 24.60 -4.32 -66.50
CA PHE A 932 23.67 -3.59 -67.37
C PHE A 932 22.22 -4.05 -67.18
N LYS A 933 21.28 -3.11 -67.27
CA LYS A 933 19.82 -3.38 -67.19
C LYS A 933 19.35 -4.44 -68.18
N GLU A 934 19.95 -4.53 -69.36
CA GLU A 934 19.62 -5.51 -70.40
C GLU A 934 19.90 -6.95 -69.92
N GLN A 935 20.98 -7.15 -69.17
CA GLN A 935 21.32 -8.45 -68.61
C GLN A 935 20.31 -8.86 -67.53
N LEU A 936 19.94 -7.92 -66.66
CA LEU A 936 18.90 -8.12 -65.65
C LEU A 936 17.53 -8.39 -66.28
N THR A 937 17.21 -7.75 -67.39
CA THR A 937 15.96 -7.98 -68.13
C THR A 937 15.92 -9.41 -68.71
N ARG A 938 17.03 -9.90 -69.29
CA ARG A 938 17.10 -11.28 -69.78
C ARG A 938 16.93 -12.30 -68.65
N GLU A 939 17.59 -12.06 -67.51
CA GLU A 939 17.54 -12.98 -66.38
C GLU A 939 16.16 -12.97 -65.67
N PHE A 940 15.68 -11.80 -65.27
CA PHE A 940 14.48 -11.70 -64.44
C PHE A 940 13.17 -11.67 -65.24
N VAL A 941 13.12 -10.95 -66.35
CA VAL A 941 11.88 -10.83 -67.14
C VAL A 941 11.71 -12.03 -68.06
N GLN A 942 12.73 -12.39 -68.85
CA GLN A 942 12.60 -13.43 -69.87
C GLN A 942 12.70 -14.85 -69.31
N LYS A 943 13.66 -15.14 -68.44
CA LYS A 943 13.83 -16.50 -67.86
C LYS A 943 12.93 -16.75 -66.65
N ARG A 944 12.91 -15.82 -65.68
CA ARG A 944 12.16 -15.98 -64.41
C ARG A 944 10.70 -15.51 -64.47
N GLY A 945 10.32 -14.78 -65.53
CA GLY A 945 8.93 -14.37 -65.79
C GLY A 945 8.44 -13.18 -64.96
N TRP A 946 9.34 -12.29 -64.53
CA TRP A 946 8.97 -11.03 -63.87
C TRP A 946 8.39 -10.04 -64.87
N THR A 947 7.59 -9.09 -64.40
CA THR A 947 7.19 -7.94 -65.21
C THR A 947 8.31 -6.89 -65.23
N ALA A 948 8.45 -6.12 -66.31
CA ALA A 948 9.44 -5.01 -66.38
C ALA A 948 9.32 -4.05 -65.18
N VAL A 949 8.09 -3.67 -64.82
CA VAL A 949 7.79 -2.84 -63.65
C VAL A 949 8.26 -3.47 -62.33
N ALA A 950 8.24 -4.79 -62.21
CA ALA A 950 8.70 -5.47 -61.00
C ALA A 950 10.23 -5.43 -60.88
N LEU A 951 10.93 -5.54 -62.00
CA LEU A 951 12.38 -5.35 -62.05
C LEU A 951 12.74 -3.89 -61.72
N ASP A 952 12.04 -2.91 -62.30
CA ASP A 952 12.27 -1.49 -62.04
C ASP A 952 12.06 -1.14 -60.55
N ASN A 953 10.99 -1.65 -59.93
CA ASN A 953 10.73 -1.46 -58.49
C ASN A 953 11.75 -2.17 -57.59
N ALA A 954 12.35 -3.27 -58.06
CA ALA A 954 13.39 -3.98 -57.35
C ALA A 954 14.74 -3.24 -57.45
N LEU A 955 15.02 -2.60 -58.59
CA LEU A 955 16.21 -1.77 -58.81
C LEU A 955 16.18 -0.47 -57.99
N ALA A 956 15.00 0.05 -57.65
CA ALA A 956 14.82 1.25 -56.84
C ALA A 956 15.06 1.03 -55.32
N GLN A 957 15.96 0.13 -54.94
CA GLN A 957 16.31 -0.16 -53.54
C GLN A 957 17.67 0.44 -53.19
N ASN A 958 17.86 0.86 -51.94
CA ASN A 958 19.07 1.58 -51.49
C ASN A 958 20.37 0.78 -51.65
N ASP A 959 20.28 -0.55 -51.56
CA ASP A 959 21.43 -1.44 -51.72
C ASP A 959 21.91 -1.58 -53.17
N VAL A 960 21.16 -1.02 -54.13
CA VAL A 960 21.49 -1.05 -55.57
C VAL A 960 21.78 0.37 -56.03
N LEU A 961 23.06 0.63 -56.29
CA LEU A 961 23.57 1.91 -56.73
C LEU A 961 23.52 2.00 -58.26
N LEU A 962 23.10 3.16 -58.76
CA LEU A 962 23.15 3.46 -60.19
C LEU A 962 24.53 4.02 -60.53
N LEU A 963 25.29 3.30 -61.35
CA LEU A 963 26.64 3.70 -61.75
C LEU A 963 26.58 4.86 -62.76
N GLU A 964 25.76 4.74 -63.80
CA GLU A 964 25.64 5.77 -64.84
C GLU A 964 24.22 5.80 -65.43
N ARG A 965 23.64 7.02 -65.52
CA ARG A 965 22.44 7.28 -66.31
C ARG A 965 22.76 7.35 -67.80
N GLY A 966 22.12 6.50 -68.61
CA GLY A 966 22.29 6.49 -70.07
C GLY A 966 21.28 5.61 -70.80
N ALA A 967 21.51 5.37 -72.11
CA ALA A 967 20.65 4.51 -72.93
C ALA A 967 20.60 3.06 -72.43
N THR A 968 21.66 2.60 -71.76
CA THR A 968 21.78 1.30 -71.09
C THR A 968 22.23 1.54 -69.64
N PRO A 969 21.30 1.71 -68.68
CA PRO A 969 21.66 1.98 -67.29
C PRO A 969 22.44 0.82 -66.67
N GLU A 970 23.47 1.15 -65.89
CA GLU A 970 24.34 0.19 -65.22
C GLU A 970 24.21 0.29 -63.70
N TYR A 971 24.10 -0.86 -63.04
CA TYR A 971 23.83 -0.96 -61.60
C TYR A 971 24.91 -1.77 -60.89
N VAL A 972 25.20 -1.41 -59.64
CA VAL A 972 26.15 -2.12 -58.78
C VAL A 972 25.57 -2.24 -57.37
N HIS A 973 25.89 -3.32 -56.66
CA HIS A 973 25.43 -3.50 -55.28
C HIS A 973 26.32 -2.71 -54.30
N ARG A 974 25.74 -2.11 -53.25
CA ARG A 974 26.45 -1.28 -52.24
C ARG A 974 27.60 -2.04 -51.56
N ALA A 975 27.43 -3.33 -51.30
CA ALA A 975 28.50 -4.18 -50.75
C ALA A 975 29.70 -4.39 -51.69
N VAL A 976 29.55 -4.18 -53.01
CA VAL A 976 30.65 -4.35 -53.99
C VAL A 976 31.60 -3.14 -53.98
N VAL A 977 31.09 -1.95 -53.66
CA VAL A 977 31.90 -0.72 -53.57
C VAL A 977 32.63 -0.57 -52.23
N ASP A 978 32.45 -1.51 -51.29
CA ASP A 978 33.10 -1.54 -49.98
C ASP A 978 32.90 -0.23 -49.22
N TRP A 979 31.63 0.20 -49.12
CA TRP A 979 31.25 1.38 -48.36
C TRP A 979 31.30 1.06 -46.87
N THR A 980 32.16 1.75 -46.12
CA THR A 980 32.31 1.61 -44.66
C THR A 980 31.90 2.88 -43.94
N ASP A 981 31.57 2.79 -42.66
CA ASP A 981 31.25 3.94 -41.81
C ASP A 981 32.38 5.00 -41.85
N GLU A 982 33.64 4.58 -41.98
CA GLU A 982 34.77 5.51 -42.11
C GLU A 982 34.75 6.32 -43.41
N LYS A 983 34.31 5.71 -44.52
CA LYS A 983 34.15 6.41 -45.81
C LYS A 983 32.93 7.32 -45.79
N GLU A 984 31.90 6.97 -45.04
CA GLU A 984 30.73 7.81 -44.82
C GLU A 984 31.09 9.09 -44.07
N VAL A 985 31.79 8.97 -42.93
CA VAL A 985 32.30 10.13 -42.17
C VAL A 985 33.21 11.01 -43.03
N ALA A 986 34.10 10.40 -43.83
CA ALA A 986 34.97 11.16 -44.74
C ALA A 986 34.19 11.94 -45.82
N LEU A 987 33.07 11.37 -46.31
CA LEU A 987 32.18 12.08 -47.24
C LEU A 987 31.42 13.21 -46.52
N GLU A 988 30.92 12.97 -45.32
CA GLU A 988 30.23 13.97 -44.51
C GLU A 988 31.12 15.17 -44.21
N ASP A 989 32.33 14.95 -43.71
CA ASP A 989 33.31 16.00 -43.42
C ASP A 989 33.59 16.84 -44.67
N TRP A 990 33.80 16.19 -45.82
CA TRP A 990 33.99 16.88 -47.09
C TRP A 990 32.78 17.72 -47.51
N VAL A 991 31.58 17.18 -47.35
CA VAL A 991 30.33 17.90 -47.69
C VAL A 991 30.12 19.10 -46.76
N VAL A 992 30.41 18.95 -45.46
CA VAL A 992 30.35 20.06 -44.48
C VAL A 992 31.31 21.18 -44.85
N ASP A 993 32.54 20.85 -45.25
CA ASP A 993 33.53 21.83 -45.72
C ASP A 993 33.02 22.59 -46.96
N VAL A 994 32.50 21.85 -47.95
CA VAL A 994 31.93 22.45 -49.18
C VAL A 994 30.73 23.35 -48.86
N LEU A 995 29.84 22.94 -47.95
CA LEU A 995 28.70 23.76 -47.54
C LEU A 995 29.15 25.04 -46.82
N GLY A 996 30.20 24.95 -45.99
CA GLY A 996 30.84 26.11 -45.35
C GLY A 996 31.32 27.14 -46.38
N GLU A 997 31.94 26.69 -47.46
CA GLU A 997 32.34 27.55 -48.58
C GLU A 997 31.12 28.13 -49.32
N LEU A 998 30.09 27.32 -49.58
CA LEU A 998 28.88 27.74 -50.29
C LEU A 998 28.13 28.87 -49.56
N ARG A 999 28.10 28.87 -48.22
CA ARG A 999 27.47 29.94 -47.41
C ARG A 999 28.08 31.32 -47.65
N SER A 1000 29.36 31.37 -48.03
CA SER A 1000 30.08 32.62 -48.30
C SER A 1000 29.88 33.15 -49.72
N ARG A 1001 29.31 32.33 -50.62
CA ARG A 1001 29.06 32.73 -52.01
C ARG A 1001 27.84 33.66 -52.08
N GLU A 1002 27.84 34.52 -53.10
CA GLU A 1002 26.70 35.38 -53.39
C GLU A 1002 25.40 34.57 -53.53
N THR A 1003 25.48 33.37 -54.12
CA THR A 1003 24.38 32.39 -54.20
C THR A 1003 24.77 31.12 -53.46
N PRO A 1004 24.13 30.79 -52.32
CA PRO A 1004 24.46 29.63 -51.50
C PRO A 1004 23.76 28.36 -52.03
N LEU A 1005 23.83 28.14 -53.35
CA LEU A 1005 23.37 26.92 -54.01
C LEU A 1005 24.59 26.24 -54.66
N GLY A 1006 24.88 25.01 -54.26
CA GLY A 1006 25.96 24.21 -54.82
C GLY A 1006 25.48 23.27 -55.93
N LEU A 1007 26.41 22.79 -56.75
CA LEU A 1007 26.17 21.78 -57.78
C LEU A 1007 26.98 20.52 -57.46
N VAL A 1008 26.34 19.36 -57.38
CA VAL A 1008 26.99 18.08 -57.05
C VAL A 1008 28.19 17.82 -57.95
N ARG A 1009 28.04 17.97 -59.28
CA ARG A 1009 29.11 17.72 -60.25
C ARG A 1009 30.28 18.70 -60.15
N ARG A 1010 30.02 19.97 -59.84
CA ARG A 1010 31.04 21.03 -59.85
C ARG A 1010 31.72 21.20 -58.50
N ASP A 1011 30.92 21.17 -57.44
CA ASP A 1011 31.35 21.57 -56.10
C ASP A 1011 31.69 20.36 -55.20
N ILE A 1012 31.13 19.17 -55.45
CA ILE A 1012 31.36 17.97 -54.60
C ILE A 1012 32.15 16.87 -55.29
N LEU A 1013 31.89 16.61 -56.58
CA LEU A 1013 32.52 15.52 -57.36
C LEU A 1013 33.99 15.83 -57.71
N THR A 1014 34.82 15.88 -56.68
CA THR A 1014 36.26 16.11 -56.75
C THR A 1014 36.97 14.83 -56.34
N THR A 1015 37.38 14.03 -57.33
CA THR A 1015 37.89 12.66 -57.13
C THR A 1015 39.07 12.55 -56.17
N GLU A 1016 39.86 13.61 -56.01
CA GLU A 1016 41.01 13.65 -55.09
C GLU A 1016 40.62 13.79 -53.60
N LYS A 1017 39.40 14.25 -53.32
CA LYS A 1017 38.87 14.50 -51.96
C LYS A 1017 37.90 13.42 -51.50
N LEU A 1018 37.39 12.61 -52.43
CA LEU A 1018 36.42 11.54 -52.14
C LEU A 1018 37.12 10.24 -51.74
N PRO A 1019 36.56 9.45 -50.80
CA PRO A 1019 37.15 8.18 -50.39
C PRO A 1019 37.13 7.16 -51.53
N PRO A 1020 38.17 6.33 -51.71
CA PRO A 1020 38.23 5.37 -52.82
C PRO A 1020 37.16 4.27 -52.70
N LEU A 1021 36.50 3.98 -53.82
CA LEU A 1021 35.57 2.85 -53.95
C LEU A 1021 36.33 1.59 -54.38
N SER A 1022 35.89 0.43 -53.87
CA SER A 1022 36.46 -0.87 -54.23
C SER A 1022 35.83 -1.44 -55.51
N GLY A 1023 36.40 -2.55 -56.02
CA GLY A 1023 35.83 -3.27 -57.17
C GLY A 1023 36.09 -2.61 -58.54
N GLY A 1024 37.01 -1.63 -58.63
CA GLY A 1024 37.30 -0.92 -59.88
C GLY A 1024 36.21 0.07 -60.31
N ILE A 1025 35.29 0.41 -59.41
CA ILE A 1025 34.18 1.32 -59.65
C ILE A 1025 34.64 2.78 -59.45
N PRO A 1026 34.53 3.67 -60.45
CA PRO A 1026 34.87 5.08 -60.29
C PRO A 1026 33.74 5.86 -59.59
N TRP A 1027 34.09 6.99 -58.99
CA TRP A 1027 33.08 7.98 -58.59
C TRP A 1027 32.40 8.58 -59.81
N THR A 1028 31.09 8.42 -59.87
CA THR A 1028 30.23 9.10 -60.84
C THR A 1028 29.29 10.04 -60.09
N GLU A 1029 28.74 11.01 -60.82
CA GLU A 1029 27.75 11.92 -60.25
C GLU A 1029 26.52 11.18 -59.71
N ASP A 1030 26.11 10.08 -60.37
CA ASP A 1030 24.95 9.27 -59.96
C ASP A 1030 25.22 8.45 -58.69
N ILE A 1031 26.41 7.84 -58.55
CA ILE A 1031 26.80 7.17 -57.30
C ILE A 1031 26.87 8.18 -56.16
N LEU A 1032 27.49 9.33 -56.40
CA LEU A 1032 27.62 10.38 -55.39
C LEU A 1032 26.25 10.85 -54.91
N LYS A 1033 25.28 11.05 -55.81
CA LYS A 1033 23.90 11.38 -55.44
C LYS A 1033 23.23 10.33 -54.57
N CYS A 1034 23.52 9.04 -54.79
CA CYS A 1034 22.95 7.96 -53.96
C CYS A 1034 23.43 8.06 -52.50
N PHE A 1035 24.69 8.44 -52.27
CA PHE A 1035 25.22 8.62 -50.92
C PHE A 1035 24.81 9.96 -50.31
N LEU A 1036 24.79 11.04 -51.10
CA LEU A 1036 24.34 12.35 -50.62
C LEU A 1036 22.85 12.35 -50.23
N SER A 1037 22.01 11.52 -50.87
CA SER A 1037 20.59 11.43 -50.50
C SER A 1037 20.34 10.82 -49.12
N ASP A 1038 21.34 10.15 -48.54
CA ASP A 1038 21.25 9.56 -47.20
C ASP A 1038 21.61 10.57 -46.10
N LEU A 1039 22.20 11.73 -46.45
CA LEU A 1039 22.61 12.77 -45.50
C LEU A 1039 21.43 13.68 -45.12
N ASP A 1040 21.16 13.79 -43.82
CA ASP A 1040 19.98 14.51 -43.28
C ASP A 1040 20.18 16.04 -43.19
N PHE A 1041 21.42 16.50 -43.18
CA PHE A 1041 21.80 17.92 -43.06
C PHE A 1041 21.87 18.65 -44.41
N ILE A 1042 21.45 18.02 -45.51
CA ILE A 1042 21.41 18.64 -46.85
C ILE A 1042 20.10 18.40 -47.58
N LEU A 1043 19.77 19.29 -48.53
CA LEU A 1043 18.71 19.08 -49.52
C LEU A 1043 19.32 18.93 -50.93
N LEU A 1044 18.95 17.85 -51.60
CA LEU A 1044 19.16 17.67 -53.04
C LEU A 1044 17.89 18.06 -53.81
N LEU A 1045 18.00 19.08 -54.65
CA LEU A 1045 16.86 19.76 -55.28
C LEU A 1045 16.87 19.60 -56.81
N GLY A 1046 15.68 19.63 -57.40
CA GLY A 1046 15.42 19.43 -58.83
C GLY A 1046 15.35 17.97 -59.30
N VAL A 1047 14.90 17.77 -60.55
CA VAL A 1047 14.70 16.46 -61.22
C VAL A 1047 16.00 15.66 -61.28
N ARG A 1048 17.11 16.34 -61.56
CA ARG A 1048 18.43 15.72 -61.65
C ARG A 1048 19.10 15.54 -60.30
N GLN A 1049 18.53 16.09 -59.22
CA GLN A 1049 19.15 16.12 -57.89
C GLN A 1049 20.57 16.69 -57.91
N SER A 1050 20.83 17.64 -58.82
CA SER A 1050 22.16 18.20 -59.05
C SER A 1050 22.45 19.42 -58.19
N VAL A 1051 21.42 20.06 -57.62
CA VAL A 1051 21.57 21.23 -56.75
C VAL A 1051 21.59 20.79 -55.29
N ILE A 1052 22.56 21.27 -54.52
CA ILE A 1052 22.72 21.00 -53.08
C ILE A 1052 22.62 22.30 -52.27
N ILE A 1053 22.01 22.22 -51.10
CA ILE A 1053 21.98 23.29 -50.08
C ILE A 1053 21.94 22.67 -48.68
N ASP A 1054 22.40 23.39 -47.66
CA ASP A 1054 22.24 23.02 -46.25
C ASP A 1054 20.77 22.77 -45.85
N TYR A 1055 20.55 21.93 -44.85
CA TYR A 1055 19.25 21.73 -44.21
C TYR A 1055 19.38 21.66 -42.67
N PRO A 1056 18.72 22.56 -41.92
CA PRO A 1056 18.04 23.77 -42.39
C PRO A 1056 19.03 24.83 -42.92
N ASN A 1057 18.63 25.61 -43.93
CA ASN A 1057 19.44 26.72 -44.47
C ASN A 1057 18.90 28.10 -44.06
N ILE A 1058 19.81 29.09 -44.08
CA ILE A 1058 19.50 30.51 -43.81
C ILE A 1058 18.48 31.13 -44.76
N LEU A 1059 18.24 30.51 -45.93
CA LEU A 1059 17.29 31.00 -46.93
C LEU A 1059 15.87 30.48 -46.70
N GLY A 1060 15.67 29.54 -45.76
CA GLY A 1060 14.37 28.91 -45.53
C GLY A 1060 13.88 28.06 -46.71
N ILE A 1061 14.78 27.59 -47.58
CA ILE A 1061 14.43 26.75 -48.72
C ILE A 1061 14.21 25.32 -48.22
N GLU A 1062 13.00 24.80 -48.40
CA GLU A 1062 12.63 23.43 -48.03
C GLU A 1062 12.38 22.54 -49.27
N ASP A 1063 12.09 23.13 -50.42
CA ASP A 1063 11.72 22.42 -51.64
C ASP A 1063 12.09 23.16 -52.95
N ASP A 1064 11.74 22.54 -54.08
CA ASP A 1064 11.97 23.09 -55.42
C ASP A 1064 11.23 24.43 -55.64
N GLU A 1065 10.06 24.66 -55.02
CA GLU A 1065 9.33 25.93 -55.13
C GLU A 1065 10.06 27.05 -54.37
N GLY A 1066 10.66 26.74 -53.20
CA GLY A 1066 11.50 27.65 -52.44
C GLY A 1066 12.74 28.13 -53.22
N VAL A 1067 13.38 27.25 -53.99
CA VAL A 1067 14.50 27.61 -54.88
C VAL A 1067 14.05 28.60 -55.95
N ILE A 1068 12.91 28.33 -56.58
CA ILE A 1068 12.36 29.19 -57.63
C ILE A 1068 11.95 30.55 -57.05
N ALA A 1069 11.30 30.57 -55.89
CA ALA A 1069 10.94 31.81 -55.20
C ALA A 1069 12.17 32.65 -54.83
N TYR A 1070 13.23 32.01 -54.34
CA TYR A 1070 14.51 32.66 -54.05
C TYR A 1070 15.13 33.29 -55.31
N ILE A 1071 15.18 32.54 -56.42
CA ILE A 1071 15.72 33.04 -57.69
C ILE A 1071 14.89 34.21 -58.22
N LEU A 1072 13.56 34.12 -58.17
CA LEU A 1072 12.66 35.19 -58.60
C LEU A 1072 12.83 36.45 -57.76
N ASN A 1073 12.87 36.34 -56.43
CA ASN A 1073 13.05 37.48 -55.54
C ASN A 1073 14.42 38.14 -55.73
N LYS A 1074 15.48 37.34 -55.84
CA LYS A 1074 16.85 37.86 -55.93
C LYS A 1074 17.20 38.48 -57.28
N TYR A 1075 16.81 37.85 -58.38
CA TYR A 1075 17.25 38.25 -59.72
C TYR A 1075 16.20 39.02 -60.51
N PHE A 1076 14.92 38.92 -60.13
CA PHE A 1076 13.80 39.47 -60.91
C PHE A 1076 12.80 40.28 -60.07
N GLY A 1077 13.08 40.53 -58.78
CA GLY A 1077 12.20 41.33 -57.92
C GLY A 1077 10.84 40.68 -57.61
N GLY A 1078 10.75 39.35 -57.70
CA GLY A 1078 9.55 38.58 -57.37
C GLY A 1078 8.67 38.20 -58.56
N ALA A 1079 8.97 38.65 -59.78
CA ALA A 1079 8.25 38.26 -61.00
C ALA A 1079 9.15 38.24 -62.24
N ALA A 1080 9.06 37.20 -63.07
CA ALA A 1080 9.85 37.08 -64.31
C ALA A 1080 9.06 36.45 -65.46
N LYS A 1081 9.42 36.77 -66.70
CA LYS A 1081 8.95 36.00 -67.87
C LYS A 1081 9.50 34.58 -67.80
N LYS A 1082 8.67 33.59 -68.14
CA LYS A 1082 9.00 32.16 -68.09
C LYS A 1082 10.28 31.84 -68.84
N THR A 1083 10.44 32.38 -70.05
CA THR A 1083 11.65 32.22 -70.87
C THR A 1083 12.94 32.76 -70.23
N LEU A 1084 12.85 33.83 -69.45
CA LEU A 1084 14.00 34.40 -68.74
C LEU A 1084 14.32 33.62 -67.47
N LEU A 1085 13.30 33.14 -66.76
CA LEU A 1085 13.46 32.25 -65.62
C LEU A 1085 14.09 30.92 -66.06
N ASP A 1086 13.55 30.27 -67.10
CA ASP A 1086 14.07 29.00 -67.63
C ASP A 1086 15.55 29.10 -68.01
N LYS A 1087 15.94 30.20 -68.67
CA LYS A 1087 17.36 30.46 -68.98
C LYS A 1087 18.21 30.55 -67.70
N LYS A 1088 17.70 31.16 -66.64
CA LYS A 1088 18.41 31.27 -65.36
C LYS A 1088 18.46 29.96 -64.58
N LEU A 1089 17.40 29.14 -64.68
CA LEU A 1089 17.37 27.80 -64.09
C LEU A 1089 18.32 26.84 -64.80
N ASP A 1090 18.40 26.90 -66.15
CA ASP A 1090 19.37 26.12 -66.92
C ASP A 1090 20.83 26.53 -66.62
N GLU A 1091 21.11 27.83 -66.35
CA GLU A 1091 22.43 28.28 -65.86
C GLU A 1091 22.83 27.65 -64.52
N LEU A 1092 21.83 27.25 -63.71
CA LEU A 1092 22.01 26.62 -62.41
C LEU A 1092 21.82 25.09 -62.46
N ASP A 1093 21.76 24.49 -63.66
CA ASP A 1093 21.44 23.06 -63.90
C ASP A 1093 20.22 22.57 -63.09
N PHE A 1094 19.25 23.46 -62.87
CA PHE A 1094 18.09 23.19 -62.06
C PHE A 1094 16.86 23.03 -62.94
N ARG A 1095 16.10 21.96 -62.70
CA ARG A 1095 14.77 21.76 -63.27
C ARG A 1095 13.84 21.24 -62.18
N PRO A 1096 12.68 21.87 -61.92
CA PRO A 1096 11.78 21.45 -60.85
C PRO A 1096 11.16 20.08 -61.12
N ARG A 1097 10.97 19.28 -60.07
CA ARG A 1097 10.38 17.92 -60.13
C ARG A 1097 8.92 17.92 -60.58
N ARG A 1098 8.20 19.01 -60.34
CA ARG A 1098 6.82 19.20 -60.81
C ARG A 1098 6.83 20.06 -62.06
N SER A 1099 6.17 19.57 -63.11
CA SER A 1099 6.02 20.29 -64.39
C SER A 1099 5.05 21.48 -64.32
N HIS A 1100 4.27 21.58 -63.24
CA HIS A 1100 3.35 22.68 -62.96
C HIS A 1100 3.68 23.26 -61.59
N LEU A 1101 3.90 24.57 -61.53
CA LEU A 1101 4.02 25.33 -60.29
C LEU A 1101 2.62 25.36 -59.64
N GLY A 1102 2.51 24.93 -58.37
CA GLY A 1102 1.22 24.87 -57.67
C GLY A 1102 0.70 26.27 -57.30
N GLN A 1103 -0.52 26.38 -56.75
CA GLN A 1103 -1.01 27.62 -56.12
C GLN A 1103 -0.33 27.90 -54.75
N GLY A 1104 0.96 27.57 -54.65
CA GLY A 1104 1.77 27.65 -53.43
C GLY A 1104 2.54 28.96 -53.31
N LEU A 1105 3.86 28.87 -53.18
CA LEU A 1105 4.75 30.04 -53.04
C LEU A 1105 5.01 30.77 -54.36
N VAL A 1106 4.86 30.06 -55.48
CA VAL A 1106 5.10 30.58 -56.83
C VAL A 1106 3.95 30.16 -57.74
N TYR A 1107 3.36 31.08 -58.51
CA TYR A 1107 2.28 30.76 -59.45
C TYR A 1107 2.52 31.35 -60.84
N GLU A 1108 1.93 30.72 -61.85
CA GLU A 1108 2.03 31.11 -63.26
C GLU A 1108 0.82 31.97 -63.67
N GLN A 1109 1.09 33.15 -64.23
CA GLN A 1109 0.07 34.07 -64.75
C GLN A 1109 0.44 34.46 -66.20
N GLY A 1110 -0.12 33.75 -67.18
CA GLY A 1110 0.21 33.96 -68.59
C GLY A 1110 1.62 33.47 -68.93
N ASP A 1111 2.48 34.36 -69.45
CA ASP A 1111 3.91 34.07 -69.73
C ASP A 1111 4.84 34.53 -68.58
N GLU A 1112 4.27 34.89 -67.43
CA GLU A 1112 4.98 35.38 -66.26
C GLU A 1112 4.80 34.43 -65.07
N ILE A 1113 5.85 34.33 -64.25
CA ILE A 1113 5.89 33.53 -63.03
C ILE A 1113 6.14 34.49 -61.88
N LEU A 1114 5.27 34.44 -60.85
CA LEU A 1114 5.27 35.37 -59.72
C LEU A 1114 5.41 34.64 -58.38
N VAL A 1115 6.07 35.28 -57.42
CA VAL A 1115 6.10 34.86 -56.02
C VAL A 1115 4.92 35.47 -55.28
N THR A 1116 4.21 34.67 -54.49
CA THR A 1116 3.10 35.13 -53.67
C THR A 1116 3.64 35.95 -52.50
N THR A 1117 3.20 37.20 -52.34
CA THR A 1117 3.58 38.03 -51.19
C THR A 1117 3.09 37.38 -49.90
N LEU A 1118 4.03 36.95 -49.05
CA LEU A 1118 3.75 36.56 -47.67
C LEU A 1118 3.05 37.73 -46.95
N ARG A 1119 1.92 37.45 -46.31
CA ARG A 1119 1.19 38.39 -45.44
C ARG A 1119 2.17 39.04 -44.46
N GLY A 1120 2.25 40.37 -44.51
CA GLY A 1120 3.04 41.18 -43.60
C GLY A 1120 2.31 41.46 -42.27
N GLU A 1121 3.17 41.61 -41.26
CA GLU A 1121 2.99 42.05 -39.86
C GLU A 1121 2.45 41.05 -38.83
#